data_AF-A0A7C4M9V2-F1
#
_entry.id   AF-A0A7C4M9V2-F1
#
_cell.length_a   1.000
_cell.length_b   1.000
_cell.length_c   1.000
_cell.angle_alpha   90.00
_cell.angle_beta   90.00
_cell.angle_gamma   90.00
#
_symmetry.space_group_name_H-M   'P 1'
#
loop_
_entity.id
_entity.type
_entity.pdbx_description
1 polymer ?
#
loop_
_entity_poly.entity_id
_entity_poly.type
_entity_poly.pdbx_seq_one_letter_code
_entity_poly.pdbx_strand_id
1 'polypeptide(L)'
;YDAIRAFQEAGGLFIAAAGNYTRNNDEEPFYPCSYDLDNIICVAATDQNDNLALFSNYGTTSVDVGAPGTNIFSTVPYPTTTLYETFEEVNDYDIPLNWTRGGTDNNWGTWDLGNGWGKVLYGDVNNIPYATSADTFVESPSIHLQNAGGAWISFWTACDTEYGPADQADYMALEYSSDGANFNEVLRWNEYELDLLNGESPPNASGSAIYYFDINIPSQYLTDQFKFRLRWVANGNEDTGGGYGCFVDDIEITKCSDGSDEQYEFMDGTSMATPHVSGLAALIWGTKPNLTYSEVKEIILNTGDSLPSLNGKTVTGKRINAFNALDSIITPPIISNVQVSLTTETSTIITWITNEPATSKVVYSTTTPISSTSSIIIYDDTLVTNHSINLTDLSPNTTYYFYVESADRYGNIATSSEQSFTTDITPPVIISFVIPATSSTLTIPIIEFKATDNVGITGYYLSETSTTPPINDPNWLTATPTAYTFSSEGSKTLYAWVKDVANNISTSSSASIIIDITPPALSEVTRIPIITNNNTPTYTFYSSEEGTIIYGGPCSSTITTAVVGNNTITFNALADGTYDSCTITVIDAFGNASLPLRISTFTIDTIPPVAVLSGLPNNPTTETTANITVGGEDVVYYKYKLDSGNYSDERPTITPIILSDLAPGSHTIYVIGRDMAGNWQTEPTSYSWTIIPASSGGGGGGFGGGGGGGGYIPPVTIKGDINKDGKVDKYDFALMMANWGKTGPNVCDLNNDNKVDKYDFALLMANWGKA
;
A
#
# COMPACT_ATOMS: atom_id res chain seq x y z
N TYR A 1 1.46 48.53 -16.80
CA TYR A 1 2.29 47.47 -16.21
C TYR A 1 3.12 47.98 -15.03
N ASP A 2 4.11 48.86 -15.24
CA ASP A 2 5.08 49.24 -14.19
C ASP A 2 4.45 49.73 -12.87
N ALA A 3 3.35 50.48 -12.92
CA ALA A 3 2.63 50.92 -11.71
C ALA A 3 2.02 49.74 -10.91
N ILE A 4 1.49 48.72 -11.60
CA ILE A 4 0.89 47.54 -10.95
C ILE A 4 1.98 46.67 -10.31
N ARG A 5 3.13 46.52 -10.99
CA ARG A 5 4.31 45.85 -10.42
C ARG A 5 4.84 46.61 -9.19
N ALA A 6 4.96 47.94 -9.25
CA ALA A 6 5.37 48.73 -8.08
C ALA A 6 4.38 48.58 -6.92
N PHE A 7 3.08 48.44 -7.21
CA PHE A 7 2.07 48.15 -6.20
C PHE A 7 2.21 46.74 -5.61
N GLN A 8 2.58 45.73 -6.41
CA GLN A 8 2.94 44.39 -5.92
C GLN A 8 4.10 44.44 -4.93
N GLU A 9 5.17 45.17 -5.28
CA GLU A 9 6.34 45.37 -4.41
C GLU A 9 5.99 46.06 -3.10
N ALA A 10 4.96 46.91 -3.10
CA ALA A 10 4.39 47.56 -1.92
C ALA A 10 3.40 46.66 -1.14
N GLY A 11 3.19 45.40 -1.57
CA GLY A 11 2.30 44.45 -0.90
C GLY A 11 0.82 44.59 -1.28
N GLY A 12 0.50 45.27 -2.39
CA GLY A 12 -0.87 45.55 -2.83
C GLY A 12 -1.46 44.50 -3.77
N LEU A 13 -2.77 44.27 -3.69
CA LEU A 13 -3.56 43.37 -4.56
C LEU A 13 -4.36 44.17 -5.59
N PHE A 14 -4.21 43.85 -6.87
CA PHE A 14 -4.85 44.55 -8.00
C PHE A 14 -5.97 43.71 -8.60
N ILE A 15 -7.21 44.20 -8.60
CA ILE A 15 -8.35 43.46 -9.14
C ILE A 15 -8.71 44.03 -10.52
N ALA A 16 -8.82 43.16 -11.52
CA ALA A 16 -9.05 43.55 -12.91
C ALA A 16 -10.23 42.80 -13.54
N ALA A 17 -11.00 43.52 -14.35
CA ALA A 17 -12.08 42.95 -15.15
C ALA A 17 -11.53 42.08 -16.29
N ALA A 18 -12.14 40.91 -16.54
CA ALA A 18 -11.74 40.02 -17.64
C ALA A 18 -12.05 40.58 -19.03
N GLY A 19 -13.06 41.45 -19.17
CA GLY A 19 -13.54 42.00 -20.44
C GLY A 19 -14.93 41.48 -20.82
N ASN A 20 -15.64 42.20 -21.70
CA ASN A 20 -17.05 41.95 -22.04
C ASN A 20 -17.28 41.56 -23.51
N TYR A 21 -16.42 40.71 -24.08
CA TYR A 21 -16.43 40.38 -25.51
C TYR A 21 -16.65 38.89 -25.81
N THR A 22 -16.97 38.06 -24.80
CA THR A 22 -17.11 36.59 -24.93
C THR A 22 -15.83 35.91 -25.46
N ARG A 23 -14.66 36.52 -25.23
CA ARG A 23 -13.36 36.05 -25.76
C ARG A 23 -12.59 35.21 -24.75
N ASN A 24 -11.73 34.33 -25.26
CA ASN A 24 -10.77 33.59 -24.47
C ASN A 24 -9.49 34.43 -24.27
N ASN A 25 -9.25 34.92 -23.07
CA ASN A 25 -8.07 35.72 -22.72
C ASN A 25 -6.76 34.91 -22.77
N ASP A 26 -6.81 33.58 -22.78
CA ASP A 26 -5.63 32.73 -23.02
C ASP A 26 -5.16 32.78 -24.48
N GLU A 27 -6.06 33.15 -25.41
CA GLU A 27 -5.78 33.28 -26.85
C GLU A 27 -5.66 34.75 -27.29
N GLU A 28 -6.54 35.62 -26.76
CA GLU A 28 -6.58 37.06 -27.02
C GLU A 28 -6.49 37.84 -25.70
N PRO A 29 -5.28 38.17 -25.22
CA PRO A 29 -5.07 38.82 -23.92
C PRO A 29 -5.86 40.13 -23.77
N PHE A 30 -6.47 40.32 -22.59
CA PHE A 30 -7.21 41.53 -22.23
C PHE A 30 -6.53 42.24 -21.05
N TYR A 31 -5.96 43.41 -21.29
CA TYR A 31 -5.21 44.15 -20.27
C TYR A 31 -6.11 45.11 -19.48
N PRO A 32 -5.90 45.28 -18.15
CA PRO A 32 -4.75 44.77 -17.38
C PRO A 32 -4.87 43.35 -16.84
N CYS A 33 -6.00 42.67 -17.01
CA CYS A 33 -6.25 41.31 -16.48
C CYS A 33 -5.17 40.30 -16.89
N SER A 34 -4.70 40.32 -18.14
CA SER A 34 -3.73 39.36 -18.66
C SER A 34 -2.25 39.76 -18.47
N TYR A 35 -1.92 40.68 -17.55
CA TYR A 35 -0.52 40.89 -17.17
C TYR A 35 -0.02 39.73 -16.30
N ASP A 36 1.22 39.30 -16.53
CA ASP A 36 1.90 38.27 -15.74
C ASP A 36 2.45 38.88 -14.43
N LEU A 37 1.55 39.16 -13.48
CA LEU A 37 1.86 39.68 -12.15
C LEU A 37 1.06 38.92 -11.09
N ASP A 38 1.76 38.40 -10.08
CA ASP A 38 1.17 37.57 -9.03
C ASP A 38 0.08 38.28 -8.23
N ASN A 39 0.17 39.61 -8.11
CA ASN A 39 -0.81 40.41 -7.37
C ASN A 39 -2.09 40.74 -8.12
N ILE A 40 -2.28 40.24 -9.34
CA ILE A 40 -3.53 40.46 -10.09
C ILE A 40 -4.54 39.37 -9.77
N ILE A 41 -5.81 39.74 -9.56
CA ILE A 41 -6.96 38.83 -9.68
C ILE A 41 -7.81 39.28 -10.86
N CYS A 42 -7.89 38.45 -11.88
CA CYS A 42 -8.76 38.67 -13.03
C CYS A 42 -10.14 38.05 -12.83
N VAL A 43 -11.18 38.85 -13.06
CA VAL A 43 -12.55 38.56 -12.64
C VAL A 43 -13.49 38.42 -13.83
N ALA A 44 -14.06 37.22 -13.99
CA ALA A 44 -15.19 36.95 -14.89
C ALA A 44 -16.52 37.36 -14.24
N ALA A 45 -17.52 37.65 -15.06
CA ALA A 45 -18.88 37.95 -14.59
C ALA A 45 -19.74 36.69 -14.60
N THR A 46 -20.51 36.47 -13.54
CA THR A 46 -21.61 35.50 -13.50
C THR A 46 -22.98 36.18 -13.57
N ASP A 47 -23.98 35.45 -14.04
CA ASP A 47 -25.38 35.85 -13.97
C ASP A 47 -26.04 35.40 -12.65
N GLN A 48 -27.30 35.75 -12.46
CA GLN A 48 -28.09 35.40 -11.27
C GLN A 48 -28.38 33.89 -11.12
N ASN A 49 -28.09 33.09 -12.13
CA ASN A 49 -28.25 31.64 -12.12
C ASN A 49 -26.90 30.92 -11.97
N ASP A 50 -25.84 31.65 -11.62
CA ASP A 50 -24.48 31.12 -11.53
C ASP A 50 -23.91 30.57 -12.84
N ASN A 51 -24.42 31.03 -13.98
CA ASN A 51 -23.77 30.80 -15.26
C ASN A 51 -22.69 31.87 -15.49
N LEU A 52 -21.67 31.55 -16.27
CA LEU A 52 -20.81 32.56 -16.87
C LEU A 52 -21.69 33.52 -17.70
N ALA A 53 -21.62 34.81 -17.42
CA ALA A 53 -22.40 35.81 -18.14
C ALA A 53 -22.03 35.78 -19.63
N LEU A 54 -23.03 35.89 -20.52
CA LEU A 54 -22.85 35.67 -21.96
C LEU A 54 -21.83 36.62 -22.60
N PHE A 55 -21.63 37.80 -22.03
CA PHE A 55 -20.64 38.78 -22.48
C PHE A 55 -19.25 38.55 -21.87
N SER A 56 -19.12 37.80 -20.76
CA SER A 56 -17.87 37.72 -20.02
C SER A 56 -16.77 37.05 -20.85
N ASN A 57 -15.60 37.66 -20.88
CA ASN A 57 -14.38 36.96 -21.26
C ASN A 57 -14.06 35.87 -20.21
N TYR A 58 -13.27 34.90 -20.64
CA TYR A 58 -12.89 33.72 -19.86
C TYR A 58 -11.45 33.30 -20.20
N GLY A 59 -10.85 32.42 -19.41
CA GLY A 59 -9.49 31.92 -19.62
C GLY A 59 -9.09 30.98 -18.48
N THR A 60 -8.66 29.78 -18.82
CA THR A 60 -8.22 28.75 -17.87
C THR A 60 -6.89 29.06 -17.20
N THR A 61 -6.10 29.98 -17.76
CA THR A 61 -4.82 30.44 -17.18
C THR A 61 -4.79 31.92 -16.85
N SER A 62 -5.61 32.72 -17.53
CA SER A 62 -5.59 34.19 -17.45
C SER A 62 -6.74 34.82 -16.67
N VAL A 63 -7.83 34.08 -16.40
CA VAL A 63 -8.98 34.58 -15.64
C VAL A 63 -9.16 33.76 -14.38
N ASP A 64 -8.94 34.36 -13.21
CA ASP A 64 -8.79 33.60 -11.96
C ASP A 64 -10.13 33.06 -11.43
N VAL A 65 -11.15 33.92 -11.31
CA VAL A 65 -12.38 33.64 -10.56
C VAL A 65 -13.58 34.38 -11.15
N GLY A 66 -14.79 33.88 -10.90
CA GLY A 66 -16.03 34.57 -11.22
C GLY A 66 -16.57 35.39 -10.04
N ALA A 67 -17.32 36.45 -10.34
CA ALA A 67 -18.14 37.16 -9.37
C ALA A 67 -19.44 37.68 -10.03
N PRO A 68 -20.51 37.98 -9.26
CA PRO A 68 -21.75 38.51 -9.81
C PRO A 68 -21.51 39.77 -10.63
N GLY A 69 -21.91 39.76 -11.90
CA GLY A 69 -21.70 40.89 -12.81
C GLY A 69 -22.85 41.17 -13.77
N THR A 70 -23.99 40.49 -13.62
CA THR A 70 -25.20 40.74 -14.41
C THR A 70 -26.30 41.25 -13.46
N ASN A 71 -27.09 42.23 -13.90
CA ASN A 71 -28.14 42.89 -13.14
C ASN A 71 -27.63 43.44 -11.80
N ILE A 72 -26.49 44.15 -11.82
CA ILE A 72 -25.93 44.79 -10.63
C ILE A 72 -26.53 46.19 -10.48
N PHE A 73 -27.30 46.40 -9.41
CA PHE A 73 -27.93 47.68 -9.11
C PHE A 73 -26.88 48.73 -8.77
N SER A 74 -26.77 49.75 -9.61
CA SER A 74 -25.66 50.71 -9.66
C SER A 74 -26.19 52.14 -9.72
N THR A 75 -25.45 53.08 -9.11
CA THR A 75 -25.73 54.52 -9.16
C THR A 75 -25.21 55.09 -10.48
N VAL A 76 -26.01 55.05 -11.54
CA VAL A 76 -25.66 55.62 -12.85
C VAL A 76 -26.43 56.92 -13.03
N PRO A 77 -25.75 58.08 -13.15
CA PRO A 77 -26.44 59.32 -13.48
C PRO A 77 -26.82 59.31 -14.96
N TYR A 78 -28.13 59.33 -15.27
CA TYR A 78 -28.64 59.49 -16.63
C TYR A 78 -28.89 60.98 -16.92
N PRO A 79 -28.49 61.52 -18.09
CA PRO A 79 -28.81 62.90 -18.46
C PRO A 79 -30.31 63.04 -18.71
N THR A 80 -30.93 64.05 -18.10
CA THR A 80 -32.36 64.37 -18.25
C THR A 80 -32.51 65.71 -18.94
N THR A 81 -33.33 65.77 -19.99
CA THR A 81 -33.68 67.01 -20.67
C THR A 81 -34.62 67.84 -19.78
N THR A 82 -34.21 69.05 -19.43
CA THR A 82 -34.95 70.00 -18.58
C THR A 82 -35.68 71.06 -19.41
N LEU A 83 -35.14 71.40 -20.58
CA LEU A 83 -35.78 72.26 -21.59
C LEU A 83 -35.41 71.71 -22.96
N TYR A 84 -36.37 71.64 -23.88
CA TYR A 84 -36.11 71.45 -25.30
C TYR A 84 -37.09 72.30 -26.08
N GLU A 85 -36.57 73.23 -26.89
CA GLU A 85 -37.35 74.15 -27.71
C GLU A 85 -36.83 74.12 -29.15
N THR A 86 -37.73 73.75 -30.07
CA THR A 86 -37.46 73.59 -31.51
C THR A 86 -38.01 74.76 -32.33
N PHE A 87 -38.77 75.66 -31.70
CA PHE A 87 -39.47 76.79 -32.33
C PHE A 87 -40.56 76.43 -33.36
N GLU A 88 -40.68 75.18 -33.79
CA GLU A 88 -41.65 74.71 -34.79
C GLU A 88 -43.11 74.99 -34.42
N GLU A 89 -43.43 74.90 -33.13
CA GLU A 89 -44.79 75.13 -32.60
C GLU A 89 -45.09 76.61 -32.30
N VAL A 90 -44.12 77.52 -32.49
CA VAL A 90 -44.28 78.96 -32.26
C VAL A 90 -44.77 79.65 -33.54
N ASN A 91 -45.69 80.60 -33.44
CA ASN A 91 -46.12 81.38 -34.61
C ASN A 91 -45.01 82.32 -35.06
N ASP A 92 -44.90 82.58 -36.37
CA ASP A 92 -43.97 83.58 -36.89
C ASP A 92 -44.15 84.92 -36.16
N TYR A 93 -43.04 85.61 -35.93
CA TYR A 93 -42.93 86.86 -35.19
C TYR A 93 -43.24 86.80 -33.68
N ASP A 94 -43.64 85.64 -33.16
CA ASP A 94 -43.78 85.39 -31.72
C ASP A 94 -42.55 84.66 -31.16
N ILE A 95 -42.43 84.68 -29.84
CA ILE A 95 -41.42 83.93 -29.08
C ILE A 95 -42.10 82.76 -28.34
N PRO A 96 -41.36 81.73 -27.90
CA PRO A 96 -41.94 80.61 -27.17
C PRO A 96 -42.76 81.04 -25.94
N LEU A 97 -43.74 80.22 -25.58
CA LEU A 97 -44.62 80.50 -24.44
C LEU A 97 -43.81 80.61 -23.14
N ASN A 98 -44.11 81.63 -22.33
CA ASN A 98 -43.43 81.97 -21.06
C ASN A 98 -42.00 82.53 -21.19
N TRP A 99 -41.50 82.73 -22.41
CA TRP A 99 -40.28 83.50 -22.62
C TRP A 99 -40.60 84.99 -22.60
N THR A 100 -39.62 85.82 -22.25
CA THR A 100 -39.79 87.28 -22.22
C THR A 100 -38.75 87.96 -23.07
N ARG A 101 -39.18 88.86 -23.97
CA ARG A 101 -38.29 89.69 -24.79
C ARG A 101 -38.24 91.13 -24.28
N GLY A 102 -37.08 91.77 -24.31
CA GLY A 102 -36.86 93.14 -23.83
C GLY A 102 -35.73 93.88 -24.57
N GLY A 103 -35.50 95.14 -24.23
CA GLY A 103 -34.46 95.99 -24.82
C GLY A 103 -34.98 97.21 -25.58
N THR A 104 -34.09 97.91 -26.28
CA THR A 104 -34.38 99.20 -26.95
C THR A 104 -35.08 99.07 -28.31
N ASP A 105 -35.07 97.88 -28.93
CA ASP A 105 -35.74 97.57 -30.20
C ASP A 105 -36.29 96.12 -30.23
N ASN A 106 -37.27 95.86 -29.36
CA ASN A 106 -37.71 94.53 -28.90
C ASN A 106 -38.41 93.64 -29.97
N ASN A 107 -37.72 93.33 -31.05
CA ASN A 107 -38.22 92.64 -32.24
C ASN A 107 -37.81 91.16 -32.30
N TRP A 108 -37.49 90.52 -31.18
CA TRP A 108 -37.25 89.09 -31.14
C TRP A 108 -38.46 88.29 -31.59
N GLY A 109 -38.29 87.25 -32.40
CA GLY A 109 -39.40 86.39 -32.83
C GLY A 109 -38.91 85.20 -33.63
N THR A 110 -39.82 84.28 -33.93
CA THR A 110 -39.52 83.13 -34.78
C THR A 110 -39.81 83.41 -36.25
N TRP A 111 -39.06 82.78 -37.15
CA TRP A 111 -39.25 82.92 -38.60
C TRP A 111 -38.91 81.61 -39.32
N ASP A 112 -39.78 81.16 -40.23
CA ASP A 112 -39.52 80.02 -41.11
C ASP A 112 -38.58 80.42 -42.27
N LEU A 113 -37.36 79.87 -42.28
CA LEU A 113 -36.35 80.15 -43.30
C LEU A 113 -36.65 79.51 -44.66
N GLY A 114 -37.61 78.58 -44.74
CA GLY A 114 -38.04 77.94 -45.99
C GLY A 114 -36.96 77.09 -46.69
N ASN A 115 -35.82 76.85 -46.04
CA ASN A 115 -34.63 76.21 -46.60
C ASN A 115 -34.28 74.86 -45.95
N GLY A 116 -35.20 74.28 -45.17
CA GLY A 116 -35.03 72.98 -44.50
C GLY A 116 -34.60 73.05 -43.03
N TRP A 117 -34.30 74.25 -42.51
CA TRP A 117 -34.09 74.51 -41.07
C TRP A 117 -35.39 74.63 -40.27
N GLY A 118 -36.53 74.76 -40.93
CA GLY A 118 -37.78 75.04 -40.24
C GLY A 118 -37.78 76.44 -39.64
N LYS A 119 -38.44 76.60 -38.49
CA LYS A 119 -38.54 77.88 -37.78
C LYS A 119 -37.37 78.07 -36.85
N VAL A 120 -36.75 79.23 -36.93
CA VAL A 120 -35.63 79.60 -36.05
C VAL A 120 -35.96 80.85 -35.26
N LEU A 121 -35.30 81.04 -34.13
CA LEU A 121 -35.43 82.23 -33.30
C LEU A 121 -34.47 83.32 -33.74
N TYR A 122 -35.01 84.50 -34.06
CA TYR A 122 -34.30 85.67 -34.58
C TYR A 122 -34.22 86.80 -33.56
N GLY A 123 -33.06 87.47 -33.52
CA GLY A 123 -32.83 88.67 -32.70
C GLY A 123 -33.66 89.90 -33.14
N ASP A 124 -34.04 89.95 -34.42
CA ASP A 124 -34.81 91.02 -35.02
C ASP A 124 -35.61 90.54 -36.23
N VAL A 125 -36.84 90.06 -36.03
CA VAL A 125 -37.71 89.58 -37.12
C VAL A 125 -38.43 90.70 -37.89
N ASN A 126 -38.44 91.92 -37.35
CA ASN A 126 -39.24 93.02 -37.92
C ASN A 126 -38.42 93.91 -38.86
N ASN A 127 -37.09 93.88 -38.76
CA ASN A 127 -36.18 94.55 -39.67
C ASN A 127 -35.40 93.52 -40.47
N ILE A 128 -35.41 93.62 -41.79
CA ILE A 128 -34.60 92.78 -42.67
C ILE A 128 -33.55 93.69 -43.33
N PRO A 129 -32.24 93.40 -43.20
CA PRO A 129 -31.64 92.24 -42.54
C PRO A 129 -31.76 92.22 -41.00
N TYR A 130 -31.52 93.35 -40.34
CA TYR A 130 -31.74 93.63 -38.91
C TYR A 130 -31.55 95.15 -38.67
N ALA A 131 -31.96 95.68 -37.50
CA ALA A 131 -31.83 97.10 -37.16
C ALA A 131 -30.36 97.54 -37.02
N THR A 132 -30.05 98.76 -37.48
CA THR A 132 -28.69 99.31 -37.43
C THR A 132 -28.17 99.49 -36.00
N SER A 133 -29.06 99.68 -35.03
CA SER A 133 -28.69 99.77 -33.62
C SER A 133 -29.72 99.02 -32.78
N ALA A 134 -29.29 97.97 -32.10
CA ALA A 134 -30.13 97.14 -31.25
C ALA A 134 -29.36 96.75 -29.99
N ASP A 135 -30.05 96.72 -28.86
CA ASP A 135 -29.58 96.04 -27.66
C ASP A 135 -30.80 95.39 -27.02
N THR A 136 -31.03 94.14 -27.42
CA THR A 136 -32.29 93.43 -27.18
C THR A 136 -32.00 92.03 -26.71
N PHE A 137 -32.94 91.41 -26.01
CA PHE A 137 -32.77 90.04 -25.54
C PHE A 137 -34.09 89.28 -25.55
N VAL A 138 -33.99 87.95 -25.62
CA VAL A 138 -35.05 87.03 -25.26
C VAL A 138 -34.56 86.10 -24.16
N GLU A 139 -35.36 86.00 -23.11
CA GLU A 139 -35.05 85.33 -21.85
C GLU A 139 -35.93 84.10 -21.67
N SER A 140 -35.32 83.01 -21.21
CA SER A 140 -36.00 81.76 -20.89
C SER A 140 -36.88 81.90 -19.63
N PRO A 141 -37.86 80.99 -19.41
CA PRO A 141 -38.41 80.77 -18.08
C PRO A 141 -37.32 80.30 -17.10
N SER A 142 -37.63 80.30 -15.80
CA SER A 142 -36.76 79.67 -14.79
C SER A 142 -36.67 78.16 -15.03
N ILE A 143 -35.44 77.64 -15.04
CA ILE A 143 -35.11 76.23 -15.28
C ILE A 143 -34.51 75.66 -13.99
N HIS A 144 -35.04 74.52 -13.55
CA HIS A 144 -34.67 73.91 -12.27
C HIS A 144 -33.39 73.08 -12.39
N LEU A 145 -32.24 73.72 -12.13
CA LEU A 145 -30.92 73.09 -12.13
C LEU A 145 -30.32 72.87 -10.74
N GLN A 146 -31.06 73.16 -9.66
CA GLN A 146 -30.62 72.82 -8.30
C GLN A 146 -30.41 71.30 -8.20
N ASN A 147 -29.34 70.90 -7.50
CA ASN A 147 -28.94 69.51 -7.30
C ASN A 147 -28.59 68.77 -8.61
N ALA A 148 -28.18 69.49 -9.65
CA ALA A 148 -27.56 68.86 -10.82
C ALA A 148 -26.08 68.57 -10.53
N GLY A 149 -25.61 67.36 -10.87
CA GLY A 149 -24.20 66.98 -10.81
C GLY A 149 -23.37 67.56 -11.95
N GLY A 150 -24.07 67.98 -13.01
CA GLY A 150 -23.59 68.71 -14.17
C GLY A 150 -24.78 69.06 -15.07
N ALA A 151 -24.68 70.13 -15.85
CA ALA A 151 -25.72 70.50 -16.82
C ALA A 151 -25.09 71.12 -18.07
N TRP A 152 -25.76 70.99 -19.20
CA TRP A 152 -25.31 71.48 -20.51
C TRP A 152 -26.43 72.23 -21.20
N ILE A 153 -26.10 73.28 -21.95
CA ILE A 153 -26.97 73.89 -22.94
C ILE A 153 -26.38 73.67 -24.33
N SER A 154 -27.22 73.18 -25.24
CA SER A 154 -26.84 72.96 -26.62
C SER A 154 -27.85 73.59 -27.58
N PHE A 155 -27.38 74.05 -28.72
CA PHE A 155 -28.20 74.66 -29.77
C PHE A 155 -27.44 74.80 -31.08
N TRP A 156 -28.18 74.88 -32.17
CA TRP A 156 -27.67 75.32 -33.46
C TRP A 156 -27.77 76.84 -33.58
N THR A 157 -26.82 77.45 -34.27
CA THR A 157 -26.90 78.87 -34.61
C THR A 157 -26.30 79.10 -35.98
N ALA A 158 -26.81 80.11 -36.67
CA ALA A 158 -26.09 80.69 -37.79
C ALA A 158 -26.08 82.21 -37.71
N CYS A 159 -25.02 82.80 -38.25
CA CYS A 159 -24.81 84.23 -38.28
C CYS A 159 -24.34 84.69 -39.65
N ASP A 160 -24.89 85.81 -40.10
CA ASP A 160 -24.50 86.58 -41.28
C ASP A 160 -24.54 88.05 -40.88
N THR A 161 -23.44 88.49 -40.25
CA THR A 161 -23.30 89.78 -39.56
C THR A 161 -22.23 90.62 -40.23
N GLU A 162 -21.99 91.85 -39.74
CA GLU A 162 -20.73 92.54 -40.07
C GLU A 162 -19.53 91.63 -39.78
N TYR A 163 -18.68 91.39 -40.79
CA TYR A 163 -17.57 90.44 -40.67
C TYR A 163 -16.37 91.08 -39.95
N GLY A 164 -16.22 90.75 -38.68
CA GLY A 164 -15.11 91.17 -37.84
C GLY A 164 -15.25 90.59 -36.43
N PRO A 165 -14.25 90.73 -35.56
CA PRO A 165 -14.37 90.24 -34.18
C PRO A 165 -15.57 90.86 -33.47
N ALA A 166 -16.29 90.10 -32.64
CA ALA A 166 -17.51 90.54 -31.96
C ALA A 166 -17.35 91.75 -31.01
N ASP A 167 -16.12 92.20 -30.71
CA ASP A 167 -15.89 93.45 -29.97
C ASP A 167 -15.97 94.71 -30.85
N GLN A 168 -16.02 94.52 -32.18
CA GLN A 168 -16.03 95.56 -33.20
C GLN A 168 -17.21 95.45 -34.18
N ALA A 169 -17.93 94.33 -34.17
CA ALA A 169 -19.06 94.03 -35.05
C ALA A 169 -20.37 93.78 -34.26
N ASP A 170 -21.46 93.58 -34.97
CA ASP A 170 -22.73 93.10 -34.41
C ASP A 170 -22.57 91.64 -33.94
N TYR A 171 -23.26 91.27 -32.84
CA TYR A 171 -23.09 89.94 -32.25
C TYR A 171 -24.33 89.43 -31.51
N MET A 172 -24.37 88.11 -31.37
CA MET A 172 -25.25 87.39 -30.45
C MET A 172 -24.47 87.00 -29.19
N ALA A 173 -25.10 87.11 -28.04
CA ALA A 173 -24.54 86.68 -26.77
C ALA A 173 -25.48 85.74 -26.02
N LEU A 174 -24.90 84.73 -25.38
CA LEU A 174 -25.56 83.87 -24.42
C LEU A 174 -25.16 84.35 -23.02
N GLU A 175 -26.17 84.71 -22.23
CA GLU A 175 -25.97 85.18 -20.87
C GLU A 175 -26.69 84.28 -19.88
N TYR A 176 -26.07 84.00 -18.73
CA TYR A 176 -26.65 83.19 -17.65
C TYR A 176 -26.98 84.03 -16.42
N SER A 177 -28.07 83.66 -15.75
CA SER A 177 -28.45 84.18 -14.44
C SER A 177 -28.60 83.03 -13.45
N SER A 178 -27.97 83.16 -12.28
CA SER A 178 -28.11 82.21 -11.18
C SER A 178 -29.25 82.56 -10.22
N ASP A 179 -29.78 83.79 -10.28
CA ASP A 179 -30.81 84.33 -9.38
C ASP A 179 -32.08 84.75 -10.10
N GLY A 180 -32.16 84.51 -11.42
CA GLY A 180 -33.27 84.86 -12.29
C GLY A 180 -33.38 86.37 -12.60
N ALA A 181 -32.43 87.20 -12.17
CA ALA A 181 -32.47 88.65 -12.33
C ALA A 181 -31.18 89.26 -12.90
N ASN A 182 -30.02 88.83 -12.41
CA ASN A 182 -28.72 89.35 -12.85
C ASN A 182 -28.11 88.39 -13.89
N PHE A 183 -27.96 88.88 -15.12
CA PHE A 183 -27.40 88.12 -16.24
C PHE A 183 -25.94 88.50 -16.49
N ASN A 184 -25.10 87.49 -16.74
CA ASN A 184 -23.69 87.65 -17.08
C ASN A 184 -23.43 86.98 -18.43
N GLU A 185 -22.71 87.66 -19.31
CA GLU A 185 -22.29 87.11 -20.61
C GLU A 185 -21.33 85.93 -20.41
N VAL A 186 -21.66 84.80 -21.07
CA VAL A 186 -20.90 83.54 -21.00
C VAL A 186 -20.26 83.20 -22.33
N LEU A 187 -20.95 83.53 -23.41
CA LEU A 187 -20.47 83.35 -24.77
C LEU A 187 -20.98 84.52 -25.62
N ARG A 188 -20.13 84.99 -26.53
CA ARG A 188 -20.50 85.88 -27.62
C ARG A 188 -20.02 85.29 -28.94
N TRP A 189 -20.79 85.48 -30.00
CA TRP A 189 -20.44 85.04 -31.33
C TRP A 189 -21.11 85.91 -32.39
N ASN A 190 -20.46 85.98 -33.54
CA ASN A 190 -21.00 86.48 -34.79
C ASN A 190 -20.48 85.61 -35.94
N GLU A 191 -20.67 86.01 -37.20
CA GLU A 191 -20.17 85.22 -38.34
C GLU A 191 -18.66 84.90 -38.26
N TYR A 192 -17.83 85.86 -37.83
CA TYR A 192 -16.39 85.71 -37.71
C TYR A 192 -15.98 84.67 -36.65
N GLU A 193 -16.59 84.68 -35.45
CA GLU A 193 -16.27 83.65 -34.44
C GLU A 193 -16.74 82.26 -34.85
N LEU A 194 -17.90 82.14 -35.53
CA LEU A 194 -18.40 80.85 -35.97
C LEU A 194 -17.49 80.22 -37.04
N ASP A 195 -16.99 81.01 -37.99
CA ASP A 195 -16.00 80.55 -38.98
C ASP A 195 -14.72 80.02 -38.32
N LEU A 196 -14.21 80.73 -37.32
CA LEU A 196 -13.02 80.28 -36.57
C LEU A 196 -13.27 78.96 -35.82
N LEU A 197 -14.46 78.80 -35.24
CA LEU A 197 -14.85 77.55 -34.58
C LEU A 197 -14.99 76.39 -35.56
N ASN A 198 -15.40 76.67 -36.81
CA ASN A 198 -15.41 75.70 -37.91
C ASN A 198 -14.02 75.43 -38.52
N GLY A 199 -12.97 76.13 -38.07
CA GLY A 199 -11.61 75.99 -38.58
C GLY A 199 -11.36 76.69 -39.90
N GLU A 200 -12.22 77.63 -40.29
CA GLU A 200 -12.05 78.46 -41.49
C GLU A 200 -11.11 79.65 -41.24
N SER A 201 -10.45 80.14 -42.29
CA SER A 201 -9.49 81.24 -42.20
C SER A 201 -10.05 82.52 -42.85
N PRO A 202 -10.10 83.66 -42.13
CA PRO A 202 -10.52 84.96 -42.69
C PRO A 202 -9.69 85.35 -43.94
N PRO A 203 -10.25 86.01 -44.98
CA PRO A 203 -11.54 86.72 -45.05
C PRO A 203 -12.56 86.09 -46.03
N ASN A 204 -12.45 84.79 -46.36
CA ASN A 204 -13.32 84.15 -47.36
C ASN A 204 -14.66 83.70 -46.76
N ALA A 205 -15.47 84.65 -46.28
CA ALA A 205 -16.78 84.41 -45.66
C ALA A 205 -17.81 83.92 -46.69
N SER A 206 -18.52 82.83 -46.37
CA SER A 206 -19.59 82.22 -47.16
C SER A 206 -20.96 82.91 -47.00
N GLY A 207 -21.00 84.13 -46.45
CA GLY A 207 -22.22 84.92 -46.27
C GLY A 207 -23.26 84.24 -45.37
N SER A 208 -22.78 83.42 -44.43
CA SER A 208 -23.51 82.68 -43.38
C SER A 208 -22.61 81.58 -42.80
N ALA A 209 -22.35 81.61 -41.49
CA ALA A 209 -21.62 80.57 -40.77
C ALA A 209 -22.56 79.82 -39.82
N ILE A 210 -22.53 78.48 -39.81
CA ILE A 210 -23.37 77.61 -38.97
C ILE A 210 -22.51 76.88 -37.94
N TYR A 211 -22.95 76.80 -36.69
CA TYR A 211 -22.25 76.03 -35.65
C TYR A 211 -23.20 75.38 -34.65
N TYR A 212 -22.77 74.26 -34.07
CA TYR A 212 -23.47 73.58 -32.97
C TYR A 212 -22.71 73.82 -31.66
N PHE A 213 -23.35 74.50 -30.72
CA PHE A 213 -22.82 74.68 -29.38
C PHE A 213 -23.27 73.54 -28.47
N ASP A 214 -22.35 73.01 -27.65
CA ASP A 214 -22.62 72.14 -26.50
C ASP A 214 -21.77 72.65 -25.32
N ILE A 215 -22.40 73.38 -24.43
CA ILE A 215 -21.74 74.23 -23.43
C ILE A 215 -22.11 73.75 -22.04
N ASN A 216 -21.10 73.34 -21.27
CA ASN A 216 -21.27 73.04 -19.85
C ASN A 216 -21.70 74.30 -19.07
N ILE A 217 -22.78 74.20 -18.30
CA ILE A 217 -23.28 75.22 -17.39
C ILE A 217 -22.45 75.13 -16.10
N PRO A 218 -21.63 76.15 -15.76
CA PRO A 218 -20.77 76.10 -14.58
C PRO A 218 -21.56 75.93 -13.27
N SER A 219 -20.96 75.27 -12.29
CA SER A 219 -21.61 74.90 -11.02
C SER A 219 -22.28 76.06 -10.28
N GLN A 220 -21.75 77.29 -10.42
CA GLN A 220 -22.33 78.50 -9.83
C GLN A 220 -23.72 78.89 -10.38
N TYR A 221 -24.11 78.36 -11.54
CA TYR A 221 -25.40 78.58 -12.19
C TYR A 221 -26.38 77.42 -11.99
N LEU A 222 -25.99 76.32 -11.32
CA LEU A 222 -26.85 75.17 -11.03
C LEU A 222 -27.81 75.47 -9.88
N THR A 223 -28.78 76.36 -10.14
CA THR A 223 -29.75 76.85 -9.14
C THR A 223 -31.19 76.58 -9.61
N ASP A 224 -32.14 76.72 -8.69
CA ASP A 224 -33.57 76.61 -9.01
C ASP A 224 -34.12 77.84 -9.74
N GLN A 225 -33.33 78.90 -9.86
CA GLN A 225 -33.69 80.15 -10.52
C GLN A 225 -32.83 80.39 -11.75
N PHE A 226 -32.17 79.34 -12.25
CA PHE A 226 -31.35 79.44 -13.45
C PHE A 226 -32.20 79.94 -14.62
N LYS A 227 -31.69 80.94 -15.32
CA LYS A 227 -32.20 81.39 -16.61
C LYS A 227 -31.04 81.61 -17.55
N PHE A 228 -31.28 81.42 -18.83
CA PHE A 228 -30.42 81.98 -19.85
C PHE A 228 -31.20 83.02 -20.65
N ARG A 229 -30.47 83.92 -21.29
CA ARG A 229 -31.03 84.77 -22.34
C ARG A 229 -30.07 84.86 -23.50
N LEU A 230 -30.65 84.97 -24.69
CA LEU A 230 -29.94 85.33 -25.89
C LEU A 230 -30.07 86.84 -26.06
N ARG A 231 -28.97 87.53 -26.29
CA ARG A 231 -28.92 88.98 -26.42
C ARG A 231 -28.32 89.36 -27.76
N TRP A 232 -29.08 90.11 -28.54
CA TRP A 232 -28.72 90.63 -29.84
C TRP A 232 -28.26 92.08 -29.70
N VAL A 233 -27.04 92.37 -30.14
CA VAL A 233 -26.45 93.69 -30.07
C VAL A 233 -25.98 94.12 -31.46
N ALA A 234 -26.56 95.20 -31.97
CA ALA A 234 -26.13 95.89 -33.18
C ALA A 234 -25.61 97.30 -32.84
N ASN A 235 -24.41 97.65 -33.31
CA ASN A 235 -23.61 98.74 -32.73
C ASN A 235 -23.71 100.09 -33.46
N GLY A 236 -24.46 100.18 -34.57
CA GLY A 236 -24.71 101.44 -35.29
C GLY A 236 -23.62 101.86 -36.28
N ASN A 237 -22.57 101.07 -36.50
CA ASN A 237 -21.59 101.34 -37.55
C ASN A 237 -22.20 100.96 -38.92
N GLU A 238 -22.50 101.94 -39.78
CA GLU A 238 -22.98 101.67 -41.14
C GLU A 238 -21.84 101.11 -42.02
N ASP A 239 -21.52 99.82 -41.90
CA ASP A 239 -20.67 99.11 -42.85
C ASP A 239 -21.50 98.00 -43.55
N THR A 240 -21.87 98.30 -44.79
CA THR A 240 -22.80 97.54 -45.64
C THR A 240 -22.21 96.19 -46.09
N GLY A 241 -22.27 95.17 -45.22
CA GLY A 241 -21.72 93.84 -45.52
C GLY A 241 -22.42 92.60 -44.92
N GLY A 242 -23.31 92.72 -43.92
CA GLY A 242 -23.95 91.56 -43.28
C GLY A 242 -25.38 91.29 -43.79
N GLY A 243 -25.72 90.03 -44.04
CA GLY A 243 -27.08 89.58 -44.37
C GLY A 243 -27.92 89.39 -43.10
N TYR A 244 -28.53 88.22 -42.86
CA TYR A 244 -29.69 88.10 -41.95
C TYR A 244 -29.40 88.19 -40.42
N GLY A 245 -28.25 88.68 -39.97
CA GLY A 245 -27.92 88.73 -38.55
C GLY A 245 -27.72 87.34 -37.98
N CYS A 246 -28.02 87.12 -36.69
CA CYS A 246 -27.88 85.82 -36.04
C CYS A 246 -29.23 85.20 -35.65
N PHE A 247 -29.34 83.88 -35.85
CA PHE A 247 -30.46 83.08 -35.40
C PHE A 247 -30.01 81.83 -34.64
N VAL A 248 -30.92 81.29 -33.83
CA VAL A 248 -30.71 80.12 -32.97
C VAL A 248 -31.84 79.12 -33.19
N ASP A 249 -31.50 77.84 -33.13
CA ASP A 249 -32.41 76.72 -33.33
C ASP A 249 -32.10 75.56 -32.37
N ASP A 250 -33.08 74.69 -32.11
CA ASP A 250 -32.97 73.46 -31.31
C ASP A 250 -32.27 73.66 -29.94
N ILE A 251 -32.80 74.56 -29.12
CA ILE A 251 -32.21 74.80 -27.79
C ILE A 251 -32.59 73.67 -26.84
N GLU A 252 -31.59 72.92 -26.37
CA GLU A 252 -31.72 71.89 -25.35
C GLU A 252 -30.93 72.25 -24.09
N ILE A 253 -31.51 72.00 -22.92
CA ILE A 253 -30.79 71.97 -21.64
C ILE A 253 -30.92 70.59 -21.04
N THR A 254 -29.79 69.92 -20.81
CA THR A 254 -29.73 68.64 -20.12
C THR A 254 -29.06 68.78 -18.76
N LYS A 255 -29.45 67.93 -17.81
CA LYS A 255 -28.79 67.82 -16.50
C LYS A 255 -28.58 66.38 -16.10
N CYS A 256 -27.44 66.10 -15.47
CA CYS A 256 -27.19 64.85 -14.78
C CYS A 256 -27.56 65.01 -13.30
N SER A 257 -28.05 63.93 -12.70
CA SER A 257 -28.20 63.84 -11.25
C SER A 257 -26.89 64.14 -10.52
N ASP A 258 -26.95 64.87 -9.39
CA ASP A 258 -25.84 64.99 -8.42
C ASP A 258 -25.74 63.79 -7.46
N GLY A 259 -26.58 62.78 -7.66
CA GLY A 259 -26.76 61.63 -6.79
C GLY A 259 -27.82 61.83 -5.70
N SER A 260 -28.42 63.02 -5.55
CA SER A 260 -29.48 63.27 -4.55
C SER A 260 -30.86 62.76 -4.97
N ASP A 261 -31.06 62.45 -6.25
CA ASP A 261 -32.33 61.90 -6.77
C ASP A 261 -32.36 60.35 -6.79
N GLU A 262 -31.32 59.70 -6.26
CA GLU A 262 -31.23 58.24 -6.10
C GLU A 262 -31.56 57.48 -7.40
N GLN A 263 -31.12 57.98 -8.57
CA GLN A 263 -31.26 57.21 -9.80
C GLN A 263 -30.34 55.98 -9.77
N TYR A 264 -30.98 54.82 -9.62
CA TYR A 264 -30.34 53.52 -9.68
C TYR A 264 -30.80 52.74 -10.91
N GLU A 265 -29.87 52.07 -11.58
CA GLU A 265 -30.18 51.16 -12.68
C GLU A 265 -29.40 49.85 -12.57
N PHE A 266 -29.90 48.81 -13.23
CA PHE A 266 -29.18 47.54 -13.34
C PHE A 266 -28.12 47.64 -14.45
N MET A 267 -26.86 47.41 -14.09
CA MET A 267 -25.74 47.34 -15.03
C MET A 267 -25.18 45.94 -15.14
N ASP A 268 -24.62 45.66 -16.32
CA ASP A 268 -23.93 44.43 -16.66
C ASP A 268 -22.45 44.69 -16.98
N GLY A 269 -21.57 43.84 -16.48
CA GLY A 269 -20.17 43.84 -16.88
C GLY A 269 -19.24 43.11 -15.91
N THR A 270 -18.09 42.66 -16.42
CA THR A 270 -16.95 42.24 -15.58
C THR A 270 -16.43 43.40 -14.72
N SER A 271 -16.70 44.64 -15.11
CA SER A 271 -16.47 45.85 -14.31
C SER A 271 -17.34 45.90 -13.06
N MET A 272 -18.54 45.30 -13.08
CA MET A 272 -19.45 45.22 -11.93
C MET A 272 -19.14 44.00 -11.06
N ALA A 273 -18.55 42.95 -11.63
CA ALA A 273 -18.01 41.80 -10.90
C ALA A 273 -16.77 42.16 -10.07
N THR A 274 -15.87 42.95 -10.65
CA THR A 274 -14.60 43.42 -10.02
C THR A 274 -14.76 44.00 -8.60
N PRO A 275 -15.66 44.96 -8.31
CA PRO A 275 -15.81 45.53 -6.98
C PRO A 275 -16.25 44.53 -5.91
N HIS A 276 -16.95 43.44 -6.28
CA HIS A 276 -17.28 42.38 -5.31
C HIS A 276 -16.02 41.66 -4.80
N VAL A 277 -15.06 41.40 -5.71
CA VAL A 277 -13.77 40.79 -5.35
C VAL A 277 -12.90 41.78 -4.56
N SER A 278 -12.87 43.06 -4.97
CA SER A 278 -12.17 44.11 -4.21
C SER A 278 -12.74 44.28 -2.80
N GLY A 279 -14.07 44.28 -2.66
CA GLY A 279 -14.76 44.33 -1.37
C GLY A 279 -14.43 43.11 -0.50
N LEU A 280 -14.37 41.92 -1.09
CA LEU A 280 -13.96 40.72 -0.37
C LEU A 280 -12.51 40.80 0.12
N ALA A 281 -11.58 41.26 -0.72
CA ALA A 281 -10.19 41.48 -0.29
C ALA A 281 -10.11 42.46 0.89
N ALA A 282 -10.90 43.55 0.85
CA ALA A 282 -10.99 44.50 1.95
C ALA A 282 -11.59 43.89 3.23
N LEU A 283 -12.61 43.03 3.11
CA LEU A 283 -13.19 42.32 4.26
C LEU A 283 -12.18 41.37 4.91
N ILE A 284 -11.39 40.65 4.10
CA ILE A 284 -10.33 39.75 4.60
C ILE A 284 -9.27 40.56 5.36
N TRP A 285 -8.75 41.64 4.79
CA TRP A 285 -7.78 42.50 5.47
C TRP A 285 -8.36 43.21 6.70
N GLY A 286 -9.63 43.61 6.66
CA GLY A 286 -10.31 44.15 7.84
C GLY A 286 -10.39 43.15 8.99
N THR A 287 -10.40 41.86 8.68
CA THR A 287 -10.45 40.77 9.67
C THR A 287 -9.05 40.37 10.14
N LYS A 288 -8.09 40.25 9.21
CA LYS A 288 -6.68 39.91 9.50
C LYS A 288 -5.74 40.89 8.76
N PRO A 289 -5.40 42.05 9.37
CA PRO A 289 -4.67 43.13 8.70
C PRO A 289 -3.25 42.80 8.27
N ASN A 290 -2.65 41.75 8.86
CA ASN A 290 -1.26 41.37 8.61
C ASN A 290 -1.09 40.40 7.45
N LEU A 291 -2.17 39.97 6.80
CA LEU A 291 -2.09 39.10 5.63
C LEU A 291 -1.41 39.82 4.47
N THR A 292 -0.51 39.12 3.79
CA THR A 292 0.09 39.56 2.53
C THR A 292 -0.93 39.52 1.39
N TYR A 293 -0.72 40.29 0.31
CA TYR A 293 -1.61 40.22 -0.87
C TYR A 293 -1.73 38.79 -1.42
N SER A 294 -0.66 38.00 -1.36
CA SER A 294 -0.63 36.62 -1.85
C SER A 294 -1.52 35.72 -1.02
N GLU A 295 -1.52 35.87 0.31
CA GLU A 295 -2.41 35.12 1.20
C GLU A 295 -3.87 35.53 0.97
N VAL A 296 -4.16 36.83 0.84
CA VAL A 296 -5.53 37.31 0.52
C VAL A 296 -6.02 36.77 -0.82
N LYS A 297 -5.16 36.77 -1.85
CA LYS A 297 -5.47 36.15 -3.14
C LYS A 297 -5.75 34.66 -2.98
N GLU A 298 -4.87 33.91 -2.31
CA GLU A 298 -5.05 32.48 -2.06
C GLU A 298 -6.39 32.19 -1.38
N ILE A 299 -6.75 32.95 -0.34
CA ILE A 299 -8.02 32.82 0.38
C ILE A 299 -9.20 33.01 -0.58
N ILE A 300 -9.23 34.11 -1.35
CA ILE A 300 -10.32 34.41 -2.30
C ILE A 300 -10.49 33.29 -3.32
N LEU A 301 -9.38 32.82 -3.91
CA LEU A 301 -9.41 31.81 -4.96
C LEU A 301 -9.77 30.41 -4.43
N ASN A 302 -9.36 30.07 -3.21
CA ASN A 302 -9.57 28.73 -2.65
C ASN A 302 -10.96 28.56 -2.02
N THR A 303 -11.58 29.62 -1.52
CA THR A 303 -12.82 29.52 -0.73
C THR A 303 -14.10 29.75 -1.52
N GLY A 304 -13.99 30.09 -2.81
CA GLY A 304 -15.13 30.24 -3.70
C GLY A 304 -15.95 28.96 -3.94
N ASP A 305 -17.20 29.14 -4.35
CA ASP A 305 -18.11 28.05 -4.71
C ASP A 305 -17.75 27.52 -6.10
N SER A 306 -17.57 26.21 -6.22
CA SER A 306 -17.26 25.58 -7.51
C SER A 306 -18.51 25.53 -8.38
N LEU A 307 -18.44 26.10 -9.59
CA LEU A 307 -19.57 26.20 -10.51
C LEU A 307 -19.29 25.44 -11.81
N PRO A 308 -20.19 24.56 -12.27
CA PRO A 308 -20.03 23.85 -13.54
C PRO A 308 -19.83 24.78 -14.75
N SER A 309 -20.46 25.96 -14.72
CA SER A 309 -20.39 26.98 -15.76
C SER A 309 -19.01 27.67 -15.87
N LEU A 310 -18.23 27.67 -14.79
CA LEU A 310 -16.90 28.27 -14.72
C LEU A 310 -15.78 27.23 -14.85
N ASN A 311 -16.08 25.95 -14.63
CA ASN A 311 -15.12 24.87 -14.79
C ASN A 311 -14.60 24.80 -16.24
N GLY A 312 -13.29 24.88 -16.42
CA GLY A 312 -12.67 24.99 -17.75
C GLY A 312 -12.88 26.35 -18.44
N LYS A 313 -13.34 27.37 -17.70
CA LYS A 313 -13.50 28.75 -18.16
C LYS A 313 -12.75 29.76 -17.29
N THR A 314 -12.46 29.44 -16.03
CA THR A 314 -11.55 30.21 -15.17
C THR A 314 -10.53 29.28 -14.54
N VAL A 315 -9.43 29.83 -13.98
CA VAL A 315 -8.38 29.08 -13.27
C VAL A 315 -8.97 28.26 -12.14
N THR A 316 -9.83 28.88 -11.33
CA THR A 316 -10.43 28.23 -10.16
C THR A 316 -11.67 27.41 -10.49
N GLY A 317 -12.38 27.72 -11.58
CA GLY A 317 -13.73 27.23 -11.83
C GLY A 317 -14.75 27.66 -10.76
N LYS A 318 -14.43 28.70 -9.98
CA LYS A 318 -15.23 29.13 -8.81
C LYS A 318 -15.81 30.53 -8.98
N ARG A 319 -16.94 30.78 -8.32
CA ARG A 319 -17.42 32.12 -7.98
C ARG A 319 -16.97 32.46 -6.56
N ILE A 320 -16.57 33.70 -6.30
CA ILE A 320 -16.21 34.13 -4.94
C ILE A 320 -17.31 33.83 -3.91
N ASN A 321 -16.91 33.53 -2.67
CA ASN A 321 -17.80 33.34 -1.54
C ASN A 321 -17.21 34.03 -0.30
N ALA A 322 -17.84 35.13 0.12
CA ALA A 322 -17.33 35.95 1.22
C ALA A 322 -17.42 35.24 2.58
N PHE A 323 -18.46 34.42 2.80
CA PHE A 323 -18.63 33.71 4.05
C PHE A 323 -17.53 32.66 4.24
N ASN A 324 -17.31 31.80 3.24
CA ASN A 324 -16.28 30.77 3.31
C ASN A 324 -14.87 31.40 3.44
N ALA A 325 -14.62 32.50 2.73
CA ALA A 325 -13.36 33.24 2.83
C ALA A 325 -13.09 33.71 4.26
N LEU A 326 -14.07 34.35 4.90
CA LEU A 326 -13.93 34.86 6.27
C LEU A 326 -13.89 33.73 7.32
N ASP A 327 -14.71 32.69 7.14
CA ASP A 327 -14.71 31.53 8.03
C ASP A 327 -13.33 30.83 8.05
N SER A 328 -12.70 30.69 6.86
CA SER A 328 -11.40 30.03 6.72
C SER A 328 -10.23 30.71 7.43
N ILE A 329 -10.38 31.97 7.85
CA ILE A 329 -9.32 32.74 8.52
C ILE A 329 -9.63 33.05 9.99
N ILE A 330 -10.77 32.61 10.51
CA ILE A 330 -11.15 32.85 11.91
C ILE A 330 -11.47 31.55 12.67
N THR A 331 -11.78 30.48 11.95
CA THR A 331 -12.12 29.19 12.57
C THR A 331 -10.84 28.51 13.06
N PRO A 332 -10.75 28.10 14.34
CA PRO A 332 -9.62 27.33 14.84
C PRO A 332 -9.61 25.88 14.33
N PRO A 333 -8.44 25.22 14.34
CA PRO A 333 -8.35 23.80 13.98
C PRO A 333 -9.12 22.93 14.99
N ILE A 334 -9.70 21.84 14.53
CA ILE A 334 -10.38 20.87 15.39
C ILE A 334 -9.36 19.84 15.89
N ILE A 335 -9.11 19.84 17.20
CA ILE A 335 -8.24 18.84 17.86
C ILE A 335 -9.03 17.56 18.13
N SER A 336 -8.46 16.41 17.79
CA SER A 336 -9.03 15.10 18.09
C SER A 336 -7.96 14.04 18.36
N ASN A 337 -8.39 12.88 18.86
CA ASN A 337 -7.53 11.74 19.18
C ASN A 337 -6.31 12.09 20.05
N VAL A 338 -6.52 12.87 21.11
CA VAL A 338 -5.46 13.15 22.11
C VAL A 338 -5.18 11.86 22.88
N GLN A 339 -3.94 11.36 22.79
CA GLN A 339 -3.50 10.10 23.38
C GLN A 339 -2.19 10.29 24.14
N VAL A 340 -2.05 9.55 25.24
CA VAL A 340 -0.80 9.39 26.01
C VAL A 340 -0.23 8.02 25.72
N SER A 341 1.07 7.94 25.44
CA SER A 341 1.74 6.67 25.15
C SER A 341 3.19 6.68 25.63
N LEU A 342 3.79 5.50 25.73
CA LEU A 342 5.19 5.32 26.13
C LEU A 342 5.56 6.02 27.46
N THR A 343 4.64 6.00 28.43
CA THR A 343 4.87 6.61 29.74
C THR A 343 5.87 5.78 30.55
N THR A 344 7.02 6.39 30.85
CA THR A 344 8.07 5.83 31.69
C THR A 344 8.08 6.49 33.08
N GLU A 345 9.08 6.18 33.90
CA GLU A 345 9.31 6.89 35.17
C GLU A 345 9.68 8.38 34.98
N THR A 346 10.17 8.77 33.80
CA THR A 346 10.73 10.12 33.56
C THR A 346 10.28 10.75 32.23
N SER A 347 9.46 10.07 31.43
CA SER A 347 9.03 10.58 30.13
C SER A 347 7.66 10.05 29.69
N THR A 348 7.04 10.71 28.71
CA THR A 348 5.86 10.20 27.99
C THR A 348 5.73 10.89 26.64
N ILE A 349 5.00 10.30 25.69
CA ILE A 349 4.68 10.92 24.41
C ILE A 349 3.19 11.26 24.35
N ILE A 350 2.90 12.53 24.09
CA ILE A 350 1.56 13.05 23.82
C ILE A 350 1.38 13.20 22.32
N THR A 351 0.33 12.57 21.77
CA THR A 351 -0.01 12.65 20.35
C THR A 351 -1.44 13.09 20.15
N TRP A 352 -1.72 13.77 19.05
CA TRP A 352 -3.07 14.17 18.63
C TRP A 352 -3.11 14.47 17.13
N ILE A 353 -4.30 14.68 16.59
CA ILE A 353 -4.50 15.08 15.20
C ILE A 353 -5.36 16.34 15.11
N THR A 354 -5.19 17.07 14.01
CA THR A 354 -6.01 18.23 13.62
C THR A 354 -6.61 18.03 12.23
N ASN A 355 -7.75 18.68 11.95
CA ASN A 355 -8.41 18.65 10.63
C ASN A 355 -7.67 19.45 9.55
N GLU A 356 -6.70 20.27 9.94
CA GLU A 356 -5.88 21.10 9.06
C GLU A 356 -4.48 21.31 9.68
N PRO A 357 -3.46 21.67 8.89
CA PRO A 357 -2.11 21.88 9.42
C PRO A 357 -2.06 22.96 10.51
N ALA A 358 -1.54 22.59 11.67
CA ALA A 358 -1.46 23.47 12.84
C ALA A 358 -0.15 23.24 13.62
N THR A 359 0.18 24.15 14.53
CA THR A 359 1.32 24.01 15.45
C THR A 359 1.05 22.95 16.52
N SER A 360 2.12 22.47 17.17
CA SER A 360 2.03 21.49 18.26
C SER A 360 2.42 22.12 19.58
N LYS A 361 1.52 22.20 20.56
CA LYS A 361 1.86 22.68 21.91
C LYS A 361 1.24 21.82 22.99
N VAL A 362 2.05 21.39 23.95
CA VAL A 362 1.61 20.69 25.17
C VAL A 362 1.87 21.59 26.37
N VAL A 363 0.85 21.80 27.19
CA VAL A 363 0.94 22.50 28.47
C VAL A 363 0.63 21.50 29.58
N TYR A 364 1.53 21.33 30.55
CA TYR A 364 1.37 20.32 31.60
C TYR A 364 1.84 20.80 32.99
N SER A 365 1.28 20.22 34.05
CA SER A 365 1.56 20.55 35.46
C SER A 365 1.29 19.35 36.38
N THR A 366 1.81 19.36 37.60
CA THR A 366 1.47 18.38 38.65
C THR A 366 0.22 18.76 39.45
N THR A 367 -0.40 19.91 39.13
CA THR A 367 -1.61 20.42 39.77
C THR A 367 -2.74 20.62 38.75
N THR A 368 -3.98 20.35 39.16
CA THR A 368 -5.21 20.63 38.40
C THR A 368 -6.13 21.60 39.16
N PRO A 369 -6.78 22.57 38.49
CA PRO A 369 -6.63 22.92 37.08
C PRO A 369 -5.23 23.47 36.75
N ILE A 370 -4.78 23.28 35.52
CA ILE A 370 -3.47 23.80 35.08
C ILE A 370 -3.47 25.33 35.12
N SER A 371 -2.58 25.91 35.92
CA SER A 371 -2.34 27.36 35.99
C SER A 371 -1.17 27.74 35.08
N SER A 372 -1.30 28.88 34.38
CA SER A 372 -0.26 29.42 33.51
C SER A 372 1.05 29.81 34.23
N THR A 373 1.02 29.94 35.55
CA THR A 373 2.20 30.30 36.37
C THR A 373 3.01 29.09 36.87
N SER A 374 2.44 27.89 36.82
CA SER A 374 3.07 26.65 37.33
C SER A 374 3.14 25.53 36.29
N SER A 375 2.73 25.81 35.06
CA SER A 375 2.79 24.88 33.94
C SER A 375 4.13 24.92 33.23
N ILE A 376 4.56 23.77 32.71
CA ILE A 376 5.64 23.65 31.74
C ILE A 376 5.01 23.61 30.34
N ILE A 377 5.67 24.24 29.38
CA ILE A 377 5.22 24.35 27.99
C ILE A 377 6.29 23.77 27.08
N ILE A 378 5.90 22.82 26.23
CA ILE A 378 6.71 22.37 25.09
C ILE A 378 5.92 22.67 23.82
N TYR A 379 6.57 23.27 22.83
CA TYR A 379 5.95 23.68 21.58
C TYR A 379 6.86 23.42 20.37
N ASP A 380 6.22 23.23 19.22
CA ASP A 380 6.81 23.10 17.90
C ASP A 380 5.91 23.88 16.92
N ASP A 381 6.48 24.88 16.27
CA ASP A 381 5.77 25.79 15.35
C ASP A 381 5.61 25.21 13.93
N THR A 382 6.10 23.98 13.68
CA THR A 382 5.87 23.31 12.40
C THR A 382 4.38 22.98 12.23
N LEU A 383 3.83 23.37 11.07
CA LEU A 383 2.43 23.11 10.74
C LEU A 383 2.28 21.68 10.23
N VAL A 384 1.66 20.83 11.05
CA VAL A 384 1.39 19.41 10.75
C VAL A 384 -0.04 19.06 11.15
N THR A 385 -0.55 17.95 10.62
CA THR A 385 -1.87 17.40 11.02
C THR A 385 -1.77 16.25 12.02
N ASN A 386 -0.58 15.65 12.16
CA ASN A 386 -0.26 14.61 13.12
C ASN A 386 0.81 15.14 14.05
N HIS A 387 0.45 15.34 15.31
CA HIS A 387 1.28 15.99 16.31
C HIS A 387 1.87 14.95 17.27
N SER A 388 3.12 15.18 17.68
CA SER A 388 3.81 14.31 18.64
C SER A 388 4.81 15.13 19.43
N ILE A 389 4.60 15.22 20.74
CA ILE A 389 5.51 15.89 21.67
C ILE A 389 5.97 14.88 22.73
N ASN A 390 7.29 14.73 22.85
CA ASN A 390 7.91 13.90 23.89
C ASN A 390 8.22 14.77 25.12
N LEU A 391 7.60 14.44 26.25
CA LEU A 391 7.86 15.06 27.54
C LEU A 391 8.97 14.27 28.24
N THR A 392 10.02 14.93 28.70
CA THR A 392 11.14 14.33 29.43
C THR A 392 11.31 14.97 30.82
N ASP A 393 12.26 14.46 31.59
CA ASP A 393 12.63 14.98 32.92
C ASP A 393 11.45 15.04 33.92
N LEU A 394 10.51 14.10 33.77
CA LEU A 394 9.38 13.94 34.67
C LEU A 394 9.81 13.27 35.98
N SER A 395 9.10 13.58 37.06
CA SER A 395 9.32 12.94 38.36
C SER A 395 8.67 11.56 38.41
N PRO A 396 9.34 10.50 38.91
CA PRO A 396 8.75 9.17 39.06
C PRO A 396 7.51 9.14 39.96
N ASN A 397 6.60 8.20 39.70
CA ASN A 397 5.32 8.02 40.41
C ASN A 397 4.51 9.30 40.64
N THR A 398 4.55 10.23 39.67
CA THR A 398 3.90 11.53 39.76
C THR A 398 2.80 11.63 38.72
N THR A 399 1.62 12.09 39.15
CA THR A 399 0.52 12.40 38.24
C THR A 399 0.71 13.80 37.65
N TYR A 400 0.67 13.87 36.32
CA TYR A 400 0.66 15.10 35.54
C TYR A 400 -0.69 15.29 34.88
N TYR A 401 -1.14 16.54 34.85
CA TYR A 401 -2.29 17.00 34.11
C TYR A 401 -1.76 17.77 32.89
N PHE A 402 -2.40 17.60 31.73
CA PHE A 402 -2.02 18.32 30.51
C PHE A 402 -3.24 18.67 29.66
N TYR A 403 -3.09 19.68 28.81
CA TYR A 403 -3.92 19.88 27.63
C TYR A 403 -3.01 20.21 26.45
N VAL A 404 -3.55 20.08 25.24
CA VAL A 404 -2.83 20.44 24.02
C VAL A 404 -3.47 21.67 23.37
N GLU A 405 -2.64 22.47 22.72
CA GLU A 405 -3.05 23.60 21.89
C GLU A 405 -2.47 23.45 20.49
N SER A 406 -3.26 23.86 19.52
CA SER A 406 -2.83 23.90 18.11
C SER A 406 -3.33 25.18 17.48
N ALA A 407 -2.41 25.90 16.82
CA ALA A 407 -2.72 27.12 16.08
C ALA A 407 -2.60 26.85 14.58
N ASP A 408 -3.59 27.23 13.79
CA ASP A 408 -3.48 27.18 12.33
C ASP A 408 -2.48 28.23 11.79
N ARG A 409 -2.29 28.28 10.46
CA ARG A 409 -1.42 29.27 9.81
C ARG A 409 -1.87 30.73 10.01
N TYR A 410 -3.13 30.96 10.38
CA TYR A 410 -3.72 32.28 10.60
C TYR A 410 -3.74 32.68 12.09
N GLY A 411 -3.17 31.85 12.96
CA GLY A 411 -3.06 32.07 14.40
C GLY A 411 -4.34 31.77 15.19
N ASN A 412 -5.31 31.07 14.62
CA ASN A 412 -6.52 30.64 15.34
C ASN A 412 -6.16 29.44 16.21
N ILE A 413 -6.35 29.57 17.53
CA ILE A 413 -5.92 28.56 18.51
C ILE A 413 -7.12 27.72 18.95
N ALA A 414 -6.96 26.40 18.93
CA ALA A 414 -7.82 25.47 19.62
C ALA A 414 -7.10 24.86 20.82
N THR A 415 -7.87 24.53 21.85
CA THR A 415 -7.38 23.93 23.10
C THR A 415 -8.20 22.68 23.42
N SER A 416 -7.55 21.57 23.75
CA SER A 416 -8.23 20.34 24.17
C SER A 416 -8.81 20.46 25.59
N SER A 417 -9.68 19.53 25.96
CA SER A 417 -9.97 19.30 27.38
C SER A 417 -8.70 18.86 28.13
N GLU A 418 -8.62 19.17 29.42
CA GLU A 418 -7.57 18.68 30.30
C GLU A 418 -7.67 17.14 30.45
N GLN A 419 -6.52 16.47 30.40
CA GLN A 419 -6.35 15.04 30.62
C GLN A 419 -5.20 14.83 31.63
N SER A 420 -4.97 13.58 32.06
CA SER A 420 -3.88 13.26 32.96
C SER A 420 -3.23 11.92 32.67
N PHE A 421 -1.98 11.78 33.14
CA PHE A 421 -1.24 10.54 33.17
C PHE A 421 -0.38 10.47 34.43
N THR A 422 0.05 9.27 34.82
CA THR A 422 0.96 9.07 35.95
C THR A 422 2.20 8.35 35.43
N THR A 423 3.39 8.89 35.71
CA THR A 423 4.67 8.23 35.38
C THR A 423 4.76 6.88 36.09
N ASP A 424 5.19 5.85 35.39
CA ASP A 424 5.09 4.48 35.88
C ASP A 424 6.41 3.98 36.50
N ILE A 425 6.29 3.35 37.67
CA ILE A 425 7.39 2.71 38.40
C ILE A 425 7.05 1.26 38.78
N THR A 426 5.88 0.77 38.39
CA THR A 426 5.37 -0.53 38.82
C THR A 426 5.88 -1.59 37.87
N PRO A 427 6.70 -2.56 38.31
CA PRO A 427 7.16 -3.60 37.41
C PRO A 427 6.03 -4.54 36.99
N PRO A 428 6.08 -5.07 35.76
CA PRO A 428 5.13 -6.07 35.29
C PRO A 428 5.25 -7.38 36.10
N VAL A 429 4.20 -8.20 36.09
CA VAL A 429 4.13 -9.46 36.85
C VAL A 429 3.84 -10.64 35.92
N ILE A 430 4.63 -11.72 36.06
CA ILE A 430 4.35 -13.00 35.39
C ILE A 430 3.35 -13.80 36.23
N ILE A 431 2.19 -14.08 35.66
CA ILE A 431 1.09 -14.83 36.29
C ILE A 431 1.29 -16.33 36.14
N SER A 432 1.71 -16.78 34.95
CA SER A 432 1.95 -18.19 34.66
C SER A 432 3.09 -18.35 33.64
N PHE A 433 3.95 -19.33 33.86
CA PHE A 433 5.01 -19.73 32.95
C PHE A 433 5.19 -21.24 33.03
N VAL A 434 4.82 -21.95 31.95
CA VAL A 434 4.74 -23.41 31.92
C VAL A 434 5.44 -23.96 30.68
N ILE A 435 6.31 -24.94 30.89
CA ILE A 435 6.95 -25.76 29.85
C ILE A 435 6.70 -27.25 30.17
N PRO A 436 6.88 -28.18 29.21
CA PRO A 436 6.79 -29.62 29.47
C PRO A 436 7.77 -30.07 30.56
N ALA A 437 7.42 -31.12 31.31
CA ALA A 437 8.29 -31.70 32.33
C ALA A 437 9.46 -32.51 31.74
N THR A 438 9.29 -33.06 30.52
CA THR A 438 10.29 -33.86 29.80
C THR A 438 10.30 -33.55 28.31
N SER A 439 11.42 -33.80 27.62
CA SER A 439 11.52 -33.67 26.16
C SER A 439 12.65 -34.52 25.57
N SER A 440 12.45 -35.00 24.34
CA SER A 440 13.45 -35.66 23.48
C SER A 440 14.12 -34.73 22.46
N THR A 441 13.93 -33.42 22.59
CA THR A 441 14.59 -32.41 21.75
C THR A 441 15.04 -31.22 22.58
N LEU A 442 16.03 -30.47 22.09
CA LEU A 442 16.52 -29.25 22.75
C LEU A 442 15.56 -28.05 22.59
N THR A 443 14.67 -28.08 21.59
CA THR A 443 13.71 -27.00 21.34
C THR A 443 12.37 -27.32 21.99
N ILE A 444 12.07 -26.60 23.06
CA ILE A 444 10.95 -26.88 23.95
C ILE A 444 9.84 -25.87 23.69
N PRO A 445 8.58 -26.31 23.47
CA PRO A 445 7.46 -25.39 23.38
C PRO A 445 7.15 -24.78 24.75
N ILE A 446 6.74 -23.51 24.75
CA ILE A 446 6.21 -22.84 25.93
C ILE A 446 4.71 -23.08 25.93
N ILE A 447 4.23 -23.89 26.88
CA ILE A 447 2.83 -24.30 27.00
C ILE A 447 1.97 -23.10 27.39
N GLU A 448 2.46 -22.29 28.33
CA GLU A 448 1.76 -21.10 28.79
C GLU A 448 2.77 -20.02 29.21
N PHE A 449 2.53 -18.78 28.78
CA PHE A 449 3.20 -17.60 29.29
C PHE A 449 2.15 -16.50 29.44
N LYS A 450 1.76 -16.18 30.68
CA LYS A 450 0.82 -15.10 31.00
C LYS A 450 1.48 -14.10 31.91
N ALA A 451 1.39 -12.84 31.56
CA ALA A 451 1.89 -11.73 32.36
C ALA A 451 0.95 -10.53 32.23
N THR A 452 0.96 -9.64 33.23
CA THR A 452 0.15 -8.42 33.27
C THR A 452 0.97 -7.24 33.76
N ASP A 453 0.52 -6.06 33.39
CA ASP A 453 1.11 -4.78 33.77
C ASP A 453 0.03 -3.69 33.79
N ASN A 454 0.26 -2.58 34.51
CA ASN A 454 -0.66 -1.44 34.56
C ASN A 454 -0.60 -0.53 33.33
N VAL A 455 0.51 -0.49 32.59
CA VAL A 455 0.68 0.33 31.37
C VAL A 455 0.87 -0.54 30.13
N GLY A 456 1.46 -1.72 30.27
CA GLY A 456 1.58 -2.73 29.22
C GLY A 456 2.99 -3.31 29.09
N ILE A 457 3.06 -4.53 28.57
CA ILE A 457 4.32 -5.29 28.42
C ILE A 457 4.92 -5.01 27.04
N THR A 458 6.22 -4.68 26.99
CA THR A 458 6.94 -4.40 25.74
C THR A 458 8.02 -5.43 25.43
N GLY A 459 8.45 -6.23 26.41
CA GLY A 459 9.51 -7.21 26.21
C GLY A 459 9.36 -8.47 27.04
N TYR A 460 9.82 -9.58 26.49
CA TYR A 460 9.94 -10.89 27.12
C TYR A 460 11.40 -11.36 27.05
N TYR A 461 11.91 -11.97 28.11
CA TYR A 461 13.27 -12.52 28.14
C TYR A 461 13.27 -13.94 28.68
N LEU A 462 14.05 -14.81 28.08
CA LEU A 462 14.24 -16.20 28.51
C LEU A 462 15.73 -16.52 28.65
N SER A 463 16.13 -17.13 29.76
CA SER A 463 17.54 -17.49 30.02
C SER A 463 17.68 -18.82 30.77
N GLU A 464 18.76 -19.55 30.51
CA GLU A 464 19.20 -20.66 31.37
C GLU A 464 19.86 -20.18 32.68
N THR A 465 20.11 -18.86 32.84
CA THR A 465 20.66 -18.26 34.07
C THR A 465 19.57 -17.58 34.90
N SER A 466 19.71 -17.56 36.22
CA SER A 466 18.78 -16.87 37.14
C SER A 466 19.05 -15.37 37.29
N THR A 467 19.95 -14.81 36.49
CA THR A 467 20.39 -13.42 36.59
C THR A 467 19.43 -12.52 35.84
N THR A 468 18.90 -11.48 36.50
CA THR A 468 18.05 -10.48 35.84
C THR A 468 18.79 -9.90 34.62
N PRO A 469 18.16 -9.93 33.43
CA PRO A 469 18.80 -9.43 32.21
C PRO A 469 19.00 -7.92 32.26
N PRO A 470 20.09 -7.39 31.66
CA PRO A 470 20.23 -5.96 31.43
C PRO A 470 19.06 -5.41 30.60
N ILE A 471 18.66 -4.17 30.85
CA ILE A 471 17.52 -3.57 30.15
C ILE A 471 17.72 -3.46 28.62
N ASN A 472 18.97 -3.25 28.21
CA ASN A 472 19.41 -3.10 26.82
C ASN A 472 19.97 -4.40 26.22
N ASP A 473 19.68 -5.56 26.82
CA ASP A 473 20.12 -6.83 26.27
C ASP A 473 19.44 -7.08 24.90
N PRO A 474 20.20 -7.45 23.85
CA PRO A 474 19.62 -7.66 22.51
C PRO A 474 18.66 -8.86 22.44
N ASN A 475 18.64 -9.75 23.43
CA ASN A 475 17.79 -10.94 23.44
C ASN A 475 16.36 -10.70 23.97
N TRP A 476 16.01 -9.45 24.33
CA TRP A 476 14.62 -9.09 24.62
C TRP A 476 13.74 -9.30 23.38
N LEU A 477 12.71 -10.12 23.53
CA LEU A 477 11.71 -10.43 22.49
C LEU A 477 10.53 -9.46 22.61
N THR A 478 10.03 -8.96 21.49
CA THR A 478 8.87 -8.05 21.44
C THR A 478 7.52 -8.78 21.42
N ALA A 479 7.53 -10.09 21.18
CA ALA A 479 6.36 -10.94 21.17
C ALA A 479 6.48 -12.04 22.23
N THR A 480 5.34 -12.54 22.70
CA THR A 480 5.30 -13.65 23.65
C THR A 480 6.01 -14.87 23.06
N PRO A 481 7.04 -15.41 23.72
CA PRO A 481 7.81 -16.53 23.17
C PRO A 481 6.96 -17.81 23.16
N THR A 482 7.06 -18.58 22.07
CA THR A 482 6.34 -19.84 21.90
C THR A 482 7.22 -21.08 22.10
N ALA A 483 8.54 -20.91 22.10
CA ALA A 483 9.51 -21.98 22.33
C ALA A 483 10.86 -21.42 22.82
N TYR A 484 11.70 -22.29 23.38
CA TYR A 484 13.08 -22.01 23.76
C TYR A 484 13.99 -23.17 23.36
N THR A 485 15.21 -22.88 22.88
CA THR A 485 16.19 -23.94 22.57
C THR A 485 17.30 -23.95 23.61
N PHE A 486 17.40 -25.04 24.38
CA PHE A 486 18.44 -25.25 25.38
C PHE A 486 19.79 -25.59 24.73
N SER A 487 20.87 -25.23 25.41
CA SER A 487 22.25 -25.48 24.96
C SER A 487 22.71 -26.94 25.09
N SER A 488 22.10 -27.72 25.98
CA SER A 488 22.46 -29.13 26.22
C SER A 488 21.28 -29.91 26.82
N GLU A 489 21.40 -31.25 26.82
CA GLU A 489 20.47 -32.13 27.53
C GLU A 489 20.73 -32.12 29.07
N GLY A 490 19.90 -32.86 29.81
CA GLY A 490 19.93 -33.03 31.26
C GLY A 490 18.81 -32.29 31.98
N SER A 491 18.95 -32.16 33.30
CA SER A 491 18.04 -31.36 34.14
C SER A 491 18.33 -29.88 33.95
N LYS A 492 17.33 -29.14 33.47
CA LYS A 492 17.43 -27.73 33.09
C LYS A 492 16.35 -26.90 33.79
N THR A 493 16.65 -25.62 33.99
CA THR A 493 15.68 -24.61 34.44
C THR A 493 15.73 -23.44 33.48
N LEU A 494 14.56 -23.02 33.00
CA LEU A 494 14.39 -21.83 32.18
C LEU A 494 13.81 -20.73 33.05
N TYR A 495 14.45 -19.56 33.03
CA TYR A 495 14.00 -18.36 33.73
C TYR A 495 13.37 -17.39 32.74
N ALA A 496 12.30 -16.74 33.16
CA ALA A 496 11.52 -15.80 32.38
C ALA A 496 11.40 -14.45 33.08
N TRP A 497 11.51 -13.38 32.29
CA TRP A 497 11.23 -12.00 32.70
C TRP A 497 10.33 -11.33 31.68
N VAL A 498 9.61 -10.32 32.14
CA VAL A 498 8.93 -9.36 31.27
C VAL A 498 9.36 -7.95 31.65
N LYS A 499 9.34 -7.04 30.68
CA LYS A 499 9.52 -5.61 30.92
C LYS A 499 8.36 -4.81 30.33
N ASP A 500 8.03 -3.72 31.00
CA ASP A 500 6.99 -2.79 30.57
C ASP A 500 7.57 -1.70 29.65
N VAL A 501 6.77 -0.70 29.34
CA VAL A 501 7.21 0.45 28.53
C VAL A 501 8.09 1.43 29.30
N ALA A 502 7.96 1.44 30.63
CA ALA A 502 8.77 2.23 31.54
C ALA A 502 10.16 1.63 31.80
N ASN A 503 10.46 0.47 31.18
CA ASN A 503 11.67 -0.32 31.39
C ASN A 503 11.80 -0.92 32.79
N ASN A 504 10.70 -1.04 33.53
CA ASN A 504 10.67 -1.82 34.76
C ASN A 504 10.69 -3.31 34.40
N ILE A 505 11.53 -4.09 35.08
CA ILE A 505 11.68 -5.53 34.84
C ILE A 505 10.98 -6.30 35.97
N SER A 506 10.16 -7.29 35.60
CA SER A 506 9.49 -8.18 36.56
C SER A 506 10.47 -8.91 37.47
N THR A 507 9.97 -9.48 38.57
CA THR A 507 10.68 -10.59 39.21
C THR A 507 10.75 -11.79 38.25
N SER A 508 11.76 -12.65 38.41
CA SER A 508 11.93 -13.83 37.57
C SER A 508 10.85 -14.88 37.89
N SER A 509 10.25 -15.46 36.85
CA SER A 509 9.55 -16.76 36.93
C SER A 509 10.45 -17.86 36.40
N SER A 510 10.24 -19.12 36.78
CA SER A 510 11.06 -20.22 36.29
C SER A 510 10.29 -21.53 36.18
N ALA A 511 10.67 -22.36 35.21
CA ALA A 511 10.15 -23.70 35.04
C ALA A 511 11.29 -24.70 34.74
N SER A 512 11.17 -25.93 35.24
CA SER A 512 12.20 -26.97 35.10
C SER A 512 11.76 -28.08 34.15
N ILE A 513 12.73 -28.68 33.46
CA ILE A 513 12.54 -29.75 32.47
C ILE A 513 13.71 -30.73 32.52
N ILE A 514 13.45 -32.01 32.22
CA ILE A 514 14.48 -33.00 31.93
C ILE A 514 14.51 -33.25 30.42
N ILE A 515 15.65 -32.97 29.80
CA ILE A 515 15.85 -33.20 28.37
C ILE A 515 16.76 -34.41 28.20
N ASP A 516 16.39 -35.33 27.33
CA ASP A 516 17.20 -36.50 26.97
C ASP A 516 17.09 -36.71 25.46
N ILE A 517 18.18 -36.49 24.73
CA ILE A 517 18.19 -36.61 23.27
C ILE A 517 18.95 -37.86 22.81
N THR A 518 19.38 -38.71 23.74
CA THR A 518 20.26 -39.84 23.44
C THR A 518 19.43 -41.10 23.26
N PRO A 519 19.44 -41.74 22.06
CA PRO A 519 18.73 -43.00 21.89
C PRO A 519 19.48 -44.19 22.50
N PRO A 520 18.76 -45.26 22.89
CA PRO A 520 19.39 -46.50 23.32
C PRO A 520 20.33 -47.09 22.25
N ALA A 521 21.48 -47.62 22.68
CA ALA A 521 22.43 -48.34 21.83
C ALA A 521 22.27 -49.85 22.01
N LEU A 522 22.12 -50.58 20.89
CA LEU A 522 21.88 -52.02 20.89
C LEU A 522 23.05 -52.83 20.31
N SER A 523 23.29 -54.03 20.85
CA SER A 523 24.24 -55.00 20.25
C SER A 523 23.83 -56.45 20.48
N GLU A 524 24.18 -57.35 19.56
CA GLU A 524 23.93 -58.80 19.69
C GLU A 524 24.87 -59.40 20.75
N VAL A 525 24.32 -60.24 21.64
CA VAL A 525 25.09 -60.92 22.71
C VAL A 525 25.11 -62.43 22.47
N THR A 526 23.93 -63.04 22.30
CA THR A 526 23.79 -64.47 22.04
C THR A 526 22.94 -64.66 20.80
N ARG A 527 23.56 -65.11 19.71
CA ARG A 527 22.91 -65.39 18.43
C ARG A 527 22.12 -66.71 18.46
N ILE A 528 21.14 -66.81 17.57
CA ILE A 528 20.48 -68.07 17.24
C ILE A 528 21.45 -68.94 16.40
N PRO A 529 21.52 -70.27 16.61
CA PRO A 529 22.26 -71.15 15.71
C PRO A 529 21.81 -70.99 14.25
N ILE A 530 22.76 -71.09 13.30
CA ILE A 530 22.51 -70.84 11.87
C ILE A 530 21.39 -71.76 11.31
N ILE A 531 21.31 -72.99 11.82
CA ILE A 531 20.22 -73.93 11.57
C ILE A 531 19.80 -74.49 12.93
N THR A 532 18.50 -74.56 13.19
CA THR A 532 17.94 -75.05 14.46
C THR A 532 16.62 -75.75 14.25
N ASN A 533 16.39 -76.83 14.99
CA ASN A 533 15.07 -77.48 15.08
C ASN A 533 14.19 -76.94 16.22
N ASN A 534 14.67 -75.96 16.98
CA ASN A 534 13.84 -75.23 17.93
C ASN A 534 13.11 -74.10 17.20
N ASN A 535 11.79 -74.26 17.02
CA ASN A 535 10.91 -73.25 16.40
C ASN A 535 10.56 -72.06 17.31
N THR A 536 11.03 -72.05 18.55
CA THR A 536 10.96 -70.92 19.50
C THR A 536 12.36 -70.57 19.99
N PRO A 537 13.28 -70.13 19.10
CA PRO A 537 14.65 -69.90 19.50
C PRO A 537 14.77 -68.72 20.46
N THR A 538 15.75 -68.79 21.35
CA THR A 538 16.11 -67.70 22.26
C THR A 538 17.18 -66.83 21.63
N TYR A 539 17.10 -65.53 21.88
CA TYR A 539 18.06 -64.53 21.40
C TYR A 539 18.37 -63.54 22.54
N THR A 540 19.63 -63.15 22.69
CA THR A 540 20.04 -62.17 23.70
C THR A 540 20.70 -60.98 23.04
N PHE A 541 20.27 -59.77 23.39
CA PHE A 541 20.89 -58.51 22.97
C PHE A 541 21.16 -57.60 24.17
N TYR A 542 22.12 -56.70 24.06
CA TYR A 542 22.40 -55.67 25.05
C TYR A 542 21.67 -54.37 24.67
N SER A 543 21.15 -53.64 25.67
CA SER A 543 20.65 -52.26 25.54
C SER A 543 21.37 -51.35 26.53
N SER A 544 21.81 -50.17 26.09
CA SER A 544 22.42 -49.17 27.00
C SER A 544 21.41 -48.53 27.95
N GLU A 545 20.13 -48.57 27.59
CA GLU A 545 19.01 -47.94 28.30
C GLU A 545 17.83 -48.90 28.40
N GLU A 546 16.96 -48.69 29.38
CA GLU A 546 15.67 -49.37 29.45
C GLU A 546 14.69 -48.76 28.43
N GLY A 547 13.72 -49.54 27.97
CA GLY A 547 12.77 -49.06 26.98
C GLY A 547 11.77 -50.08 26.49
N THR A 548 10.95 -49.69 25.53
CA THR A 548 9.99 -50.57 24.85
C THR A 548 10.65 -51.21 23.63
N ILE A 549 10.58 -52.53 23.53
CA ILE A 549 11.08 -53.30 22.40
C ILE A 549 10.04 -53.31 21.27
N ILE A 550 10.47 -52.95 20.06
CA ILE A 550 9.72 -53.10 18.81
C ILE A 550 10.43 -54.12 17.93
N TYR A 551 9.68 -55.14 17.51
CA TYR A 551 10.14 -56.16 16.56
C TYR A 551 9.82 -55.75 15.12
N GLY A 552 10.78 -55.92 14.23
CA GLY A 552 10.62 -55.75 12.79
C GLY A 552 10.90 -57.05 12.02
N GLY A 553 10.33 -57.16 10.82
CA GLY A 553 10.39 -58.36 10.00
C GLY A 553 9.43 -59.46 10.46
N PRO A 554 9.71 -60.73 10.13
CA PRO A 554 8.81 -61.86 10.44
C PRO A 554 8.93 -62.39 11.88
N CYS A 555 9.85 -61.86 12.70
CA CYS A 555 10.05 -62.29 14.07
C CYS A 555 9.20 -61.48 15.06
N SER A 556 8.68 -62.14 16.10
CA SER A 556 7.99 -61.46 17.20
C SER A 556 8.16 -62.22 18.53
N SER A 557 8.06 -61.52 19.65
CA SER A 557 8.05 -62.11 20.99
C SER A 557 7.01 -61.40 21.87
N THR A 558 6.55 -62.06 22.92
CA THR A 558 5.68 -61.46 23.94
C THR A 558 6.43 -60.51 24.88
N ILE A 559 7.77 -60.54 24.90
CA ILE A 559 8.57 -59.64 25.72
C ILE A 559 8.70 -58.29 24.98
N THR A 560 8.11 -57.24 25.52
CA THR A 560 8.07 -55.91 24.88
C THR A 560 8.85 -54.84 25.65
N THR A 561 9.61 -55.24 26.67
CA THR A 561 10.38 -54.31 27.53
C THR A 561 11.83 -54.74 27.57
N ALA A 562 12.73 -53.77 27.38
CA ALA A 562 14.16 -53.91 27.57
C ALA A 562 14.57 -53.24 28.88
N VAL A 563 15.53 -53.85 29.58
CA VAL A 563 16.26 -53.26 30.71
C VAL A 563 17.66 -52.87 30.25
N VAL A 564 18.31 -51.99 31.02
CA VAL A 564 19.75 -51.73 30.85
C VAL A 564 20.53 -53.04 31.02
N GLY A 565 21.40 -53.35 30.05
CA GLY A 565 22.16 -54.59 30.04
C GLY A 565 21.61 -55.64 29.10
N ASN A 566 21.81 -56.91 29.44
CA ASN A 566 21.46 -58.04 28.58
C ASN A 566 19.96 -58.39 28.70
N ASN A 567 19.29 -58.43 27.55
CA ASN A 567 17.88 -58.75 27.37
C ASN A 567 17.77 -60.07 26.60
N THR A 568 17.25 -61.10 27.25
CA THR A 568 16.99 -62.41 26.61
C THR A 568 15.52 -62.52 26.24
N ILE A 569 15.26 -62.70 24.96
CA ILE A 569 13.93 -62.90 24.40
C ILE A 569 13.77 -64.32 23.89
N THR A 570 12.53 -64.82 23.93
CA THR A 570 12.14 -66.07 23.27
C THR A 570 11.18 -65.71 22.15
N PHE A 571 11.49 -66.10 20.91
CA PHE A 571 10.58 -65.84 19.79
C PHE A 571 9.31 -66.67 19.92
N ASN A 572 8.19 -66.09 19.47
CA ASN A 572 6.97 -66.83 19.21
C ASN A 572 7.27 -67.93 18.17
N ALA A 573 6.44 -68.98 18.14
CA ALA A 573 6.65 -70.11 17.23
C ALA A 573 6.80 -69.65 15.77
N LEU A 574 7.94 -69.99 15.18
CA LEU A 574 8.34 -69.68 13.81
C LEU A 574 8.10 -70.92 12.92
N ALA A 575 7.68 -70.70 11.68
CA ALA A 575 7.54 -71.78 10.70
C ALA A 575 8.91 -72.19 10.16
N ASP A 576 9.01 -73.37 9.56
CA ASP A 576 10.25 -73.79 8.88
C ASP A 576 10.58 -72.81 7.74
N GLY A 577 11.85 -72.44 7.62
CA GLY A 577 12.33 -71.48 6.63
C GLY A 577 13.47 -70.58 7.14
N THR A 578 13.98 -69.74 6.24
CA THR A 578 15.09 -68.82 6.52
C THR A 578 14.59 -67.45 6.98
N TYR A 579 15.19 -66.94 8.06
CA TYR A 579 14.89 -65.67 8.70
C TYR A 579 16.11 -64.75 8.60
N ASP A 580 16.07 -63.75 7.72
CA ASP A 580 17.21 -62.86 7.41
C ASP A 580 16.93 -61.36 7.60
N SER A 581 15.71 -61.01 7.97
CA SER A 581 15.17 -59.65 8.00
C SER A 581 14.59 -59.25 9.36
N CYS A 582 14.84 -60.06 10.40
CA CYS A 582 14.37 -59.75 11.74
C CYS A 582 15.20 -58.63 12.39
N THR A 583 14.53 -57.67 13.00
CA THR A 583 15.17 -56.53 13.67
C THR A 583 14.56 -56.25 15.03
N ILE A 584 15.34 -55.63 15.92
CA ILE A 584 14.91 -55.14 17.23
C ILE A 584 15.23 -53.65 17.32
N THR A 585 14.25 -52.84 17.71
CA THR A 585 14.43 -51.42 18.07
C THR A 585 13.99 -51.23 19.51
N VAL A 586 14.70 -50.42 20.28
CA VAL A 586 14.29 -50.05 21.64
C VAL A 586 14.01 -48.55 21.68
N ILE A 587 12.84 -48.17 22.22
CA ILE A 587 12.46 -46.78 22.46
C ILE A 587 12.51 -46.51 23.96
N ASP A 588 13.29 -45.52 24.38
CA ASP A 588 13.41 -45.14 25.80
C ASP A 588 12.11 -44.49 26.37
N ALA A 589 12.17 -44.02 27.62
CA ALA A 589 11.05 -43.33 28.27
C ALA A 589 10.77 -41.91 27.71
N PHE A 590 11.71 -41.32 26.97
CA PHE A 590 11.64 -39.96 26.39
C PHE A 590 11.24 -39.98 24.91
N GLY A 591 11.12 -41.16 24.31
CA GLY A 591 10.73 -41.39 22.92
C GLY A 591 11.89 -41.52 21.94
N ASN A 592 13.14 -41.56 22.40
CA ASN A 592 14.30 -41.75 21.53
C ASN A 592 14.40 -43.22 21.10
N ALA A 593 14.40 -43.46 19.79
CA ALA A 593 14.47 -44.80 19.21
C ALA A 593 15.90 -45.17 18.82
N SER A 594 16.36 -46.35 19.24
CA SER A 594 17.64 -46.92 18.83
C SER A 594 17.76 -47.07 17.32
N LEU A 595 18.99 -47.19 16.82
CA LEU A 595 19.16 -47.81 15.50
C LEU A 595 18.64 -49.25 15.54
N PRO A 596 17.92 -49.74 14.51
CA PRO A 596 17.45 -51.12 14.48
C PRO A 596 18.62 -52.11 14.51
N LEU A 597 18.67 -52.96 15.54
CA LEU A 597 19.59 -54.09 15.62
C LEU A 597 19.07 -55.22 14.73
N ARG A 598 19.81 -55.54 13.67
CA ARG A 598 19.51 -56.69 12.82
C ARG A 598 19.95 -57.98 13.50
N ILE A 599 19.04 -58.95 13.56
CA ILE A 599 19.32 -60.30 14.07
C ILE A 599 20.05 -61.08 13.00
N SER A 600 21.12 -61.78 13.38
CA SER A 600 21.87 -62.67 12.48
C SER A 600 20.96 -63.70 11.81
N THR A 601 21.17 -63.96 10.51
CA THR A 601 20.35 -64.90 9.74
C THR A 601 20.38 -66.31 10.34
N PHE A 602 19.21 -66.94 10.45
CA PHE A 602 19.05 -68.33 10.89
C PHE A 602 17.96 -69.05 10.09
N THR A 603 17.96 -70.38 10.12
CA THR A 603 16.94 -71.23 9.49
C THR A 603 16.28 -72.13 10.53
N ILE A 604 14.95 -72.13 10.55
CA ILE A 604 14.15 -73.10 11.31
C ILE A 604 13.92 -74.31 10.41
N ASP A 605 14.27 -75.49 10.91
CA ASP A 605 14.02 -76.76 10.24
C ASP A 605 13.63 -77.80 11.29
N THR A 606 12.34 -78.09 11.36
CA THR A 606 11.76 -79.06 12.29
C THR A 606 11.47 -80.41 11.66
N ILE A 607 11.83 -80.61 10.38
CA ILE A 607 11.44 -81.80 9.61
C ILE A 607 12.52 -82.88 9.75
N PRO A 608 12.20 -84.07 10.30
CA PRO A 608 13.15 -85.18 10.32
C PRO A 608 13.50 -85.68 8.91
N PRO A 609 14.77 -86.02 8.64
CA PRO A 609 15.15 -86.61 7.36
C PRO A 609 14.78 -88.10 7.29
N VAL A 610 14.86 -88.69 6.09
CA VAL A 610 14.61 -90.13 5.88
C VAL A 610 15.88 -90.82 5.37
N ALA A 611 16.39 -91.78 6.14
CA ALA A 611 17.54 -92.60 5.77
C ALA A 611 17.23 -93.47 4.55
N VAL A 612 18.15 -93.51 3.60
CA VAL A 612 18.12 -94.36 2.40
C VAL A 612 19.28 -95.35 2.48
N LEU A 613 18.98 -96.63 2.32
CA LEU A 613 19.97 -97.70 2.40
C LEU A 613 20.39 -98.17 1.01
N SER A 614 21.69 -98.39 0.81
CA SER A 614 22.29 -98.91 -0.42
C SER A 614 23.39 -99.92 -0.09
N GLY A 615 23.83 -100.73 -1.06
CA GLY A 615 24.74 -101.86 -0.79
C GLY A 615 24.08 -103.00 0.01
N LEU A 616 22.76 -103.13 -0.10
CA LEU A 616 21.97 -104.11 0.65
C LEU A 616 22.34 -105.56 0.24
N PRO A 617 22.44 -106.51 1.20
CA PRO A 617 22.69 -107.92 0.88
C PRO A 617 21.62 -108.51 -0.03
N ASN A 618 22.00 -109.41 -0.93
CA ASN A 618 21.03 -110.22 -1.67
C ASN A 618 20.19 -111.06 -0.70
N ASN A 619 18.93 -111.31 -1.05
CA ASN A 619 18.02 -112.12 -0.24
C ASN A 619 17.34 -113.21 -1.09
N PRO A 620 17.60 -114.51 -0.86
CA PRO A 620 18.53 -115.08 0.12
C PRO A 620 20.00 -115.00 -0.30
N THR A 621 20.94 -115.13 0.65
CA THR A 621 22.40 -115.13 0.39
C THR A 621 23.12 -116.22 1.20
N THR A 622 24.31 -116.63 0.75
CA THR A 622 25.23 -117.49 1.54
C THR A 622 26.31 -116.67 2.28
N GLU A 623 26.41 -115.38 2.00
CA GLU A 623 27.41 -114.49 2.59
C GLU A 623 27.07 -114.16 4.06
N THR A 624 28.05 -114.30 4.95
CA THR A 624 27.92 -114.00 6.39
C THR A 624 28.36 -112.58 6.75
N THR A 625 28.54 -111.71 5.75
CA THR A 625 28.95 -110.30 5.90
C THR A 625 28.04 -109.38 5.09
N ALA A 626 27.92 -108.12 5.52
CA ALA A 626 27.18 -107.08 4.80
C ALA A 626 27.89 -105.72 4.91
N ASN A 627 27.91 -104.96 3.82
CA ASN A 627 28.48 -103.60 3.78
C ASN A 627 27.42 -102.63 3.23
N ILE A 628 26.73 -101.95 4.13
CA ILE A 628 25.56 -101.11 3.83
C ILE A 628 25.93 -99.65 3.96
N THR A 629 25.69 -98.86 2.92
CA THR A 629 25.86 -97.40 2.91
C THR A 629 24.55 -96.71 3.27
N VAL A 630 24.64 -95.69 4.13
CA VAL A 630 23.50 -94.90 4.58
C VAL A 630 23.58 -93.51 3.97
N GLY A 631 22.56 -93.13 3.23
CA GLY A 631 22.36 -91.78 2.70
C GLY A 631 20.93 -91.30 2.93
N GLY A 632 20.44 -90.45 2.04
CA GLY A 632 19.12 -89.82 2.12
C GLY A 632 19.22 -88.32 1.93
N GLU A 633 18.13 -87.69 1.50
CA GLU A 633 18.05 -86.23 1.47
C GLU A 633 18.12 -85.71 2.91
N ASP A 634 19.02 -84.76 3.15
CA ASP A 634 19.32 -84.13 4.44
C ASP A 634 19.84 -85.04 5.57
N VAL A 635 20.12 -86.32 5.31
CA VAL A 635 20.73 -87.23 6.31
C VAL A 635 22.24 -86.99 6.38
N VAL A 636 22.71 -86.51 7.55
CA VAL A 636 24.13 -86.23 7.81
C VAL A 636 24.74 -87.23 8.78
N TYR A 637 23.96 -87.62 9.78
CA TYR A 637 24.32 -88.64 10.75
C TYR A 637 23.27 -89.76 10.75
N TYR A 638 23.64 -90.93 11.24
CA TYR A 638 22.71 -92.03 11.41
C TYR A 638 23.07 -92.88 12.64
N LYS A 639 22.11 -93.69 13.07
CA LYS A 639 22.30 -94.80 14.00
C LYS A 639 21.66 -96.04 13.41
N TYR A 640 22.23 -97.22 13.69
CA TYR A 640 21.66 -98.47 13.22
C TYR A 640 21.57 -99.51 14.34
N LYS A 641 20.62 -100.44 14.23
CA LYS A 641 20.57 -101.67 15.03
C LYS A 641 20.29 -102.87 14.15
N LEU A 642 20.89 -104.00 14.48
CA LEU A 642 20.63 -105.28 13.83
C LEU A 642 19.67 -106.10 14.70
N ASP A 643 18.62 -106.64 14.09
CA ASP A 643 17.60 -107.46 14.72
C ASP A 643 16.99 -106.79 15.96
N SER A 644 16.97 -107.49 17.09
CA SER A 644 16.49 -106.99 18.39
C SER A 644 17.58 -106.30 19.21
N GLY A 645 18.71 -105.90 18.58
CA GLY A 645 19.82 -105.22 19.25
C GLY A 645 19.55 -103.75 19.59
N ASN A 646 20.52 -103.12 20.26
CA ASN A 646 20.51 -101.67 20.54
C ASN A 646 21.01 -100.88 19.33
N TYR A 647 20.57 -99.62 19.24
CA TYR A 647 21.16 -98.67 18.28
C TYR A 647 22.63 -98.41 18.60
N SER A 648 23.43 -98.24 17.54
CA SER A 648 24.80 -97.79 17.60
C SER A 648 24.92 -96.38 18.18
N ASP A 649 26.15 -95.99 18.51
CA ASP A 649 26.51 -94.57 18.62
C ASP A 649 26.21 -93.83 17.29
N GLU A 650 26.10 -92.51 17.39
CA GLU A 650 25.93 -91.63 16.22
C GLU A 650 27.13 -91.78 15.26
N ARG A 651 26.82 -91.97 13.98
CA ARG A 651 27.83 -92.15 12.92
C ARG A 651 27.55 -91.19 11.77
N PRO A 652 28.57 -90.61 11.13
CA PRO A 652 28.38 -89.81 9.92
C PRO A 652 28.07 -90.73 8.73
N THR A 653 27.27 -90.25 7.77
CA THR A 653 26.87 -91.03 6.56
C THR A 653 28.03 -91.50 5.69
N ILE A 654 29.20 -90.87 5.80
CA ILE A 654 30.43 -91.29 5.10
C ILE A 654 31.00 -92.63 5.62
N THR A 655 30.62 -93.06 6.83
CA THR A 655 31.06 -94.32 7.42
C THR A 655 30.02 -95.40 7.12
N PRO A 656 30.33 -96.44 6.32
CA PRO A 656 29.37 -97.50 6.06
C PRO A 656 29.14 -98.40 7.29
N ILE A 657 28.01 -99.11 7.28
CA ILE A 657 27.69 -100.17 8.23
C ILE A 657 28.36 -101.45 7.75
N ILE A 658 29.33 -101.95 8.53
CA ILE A 658 30.00 -103.22 8.25
C ILE A 658 29.53 -104.25 9.28
N LEU A 659 28.89 -105.31 8.80
CA LEU A 659 28.44 -106.46 9.60
C LEU A 659 29.27 -107.69 9.22
N SER A 660 29.76 -108.43 10.22
CA SER A 660 30.49 -109.69 10.05
C SER A 660 29.91 -110.79 10.94
N ASP A 661 30.29 -112.03 10.66
CA ASP A 661 29.99 -113.20 11.48
C ASP A 661 28.48 -113.46 11.69
N LEU A 662 27.66 -113.12 10.69
CA LEU A 662 26.21 -113.31 10.73
C LEU A 662 25.86 -114.79 10.62
N ALA A 663 25.00 -115.27 11.52
CA ALA A 663 24.57 -116.66 11.57
C ALA A 663 23.54 -117.00 10.47
N PRO A 664 23.39 -118.28 10.06
CA PRO A 664 22.28 -118.68 9.21
C PRO A 664 20.93 -118.35 9.87
N GLY A 665 20.04 -117.67 9.15
CA GLY A 665 18.79 -117.14 9.70
C GLY A 665 18.34 -115.83 9.04
N SER A 666 17.21 -115.31 9.51
CA SER A 666 16.69 -114.00 9.08
C SER A 666 17.35 -112.89 9.88
N HIS A 667 17.85 -111.88 9.18
CA HIS A 667 18.41 -110.66 9.76
C HIS A 667 17.65 -109.43 9.25
N THR A 668 17.46 -108.43 10.11
CA THR A 668 16.86 -107.14 9.76
C THR A 668 17.70 -106.00 10.30
N ILE A 669 18.11 -105.08 9.43
CA ILE A 669 18.76 -103.84 9.82
C ILE A 669 17.71 -102.74 9.98
N TYR A 670 17.83 -101.90 11.01
CA TYR A 670 17.02 -100.70 11.21
C TYR A 670 17.95 -99.49 11.31
N VAL A 671 17.66 -98.44 10.55
CA VAL A 671 18.49 -97.23 10.48
C VAL A 671 17.63 -95.99 10.64
N ILE A 672 18.04 -95.08 11.53
CA ILE A 672 17.46 -93.74 11.68
C ILE A 672 18.50 -92.69 11.28
N GLY A 673 18.12 -91.75 10.43
CA GLY A 673 18.93 -90.60 10.05
C GLY A 673 18.76 -89.39 10.98
N ARG A 674 19.74 -88.49 11.01
CA ARG A 674 19.67 -87.14 11.58
C ARG A 674 20.21 -86.13 10.59
N ASP A 675 19.56 -84.97 10.51
CA ASP A 675 19.99 -83.84 9.70
C ASP A 675 20.98 -82.91 10.43
N MET A 676 21.30 -81.78 9.78
CA MET A 676 22.11 -80.69 10.36
C MET A 676 21.37 -79.88 11.44
N ALA A 677 20.03 -79.83 11.39
CA ALA A 677 19.20 -79.12 12.36
C ALA A 677 19.05 -79.87 13.69
N GLY A 678 19.39 -81.17 13.68
CA GLY A 678 19.33 -82.07 14.82
C GLY A 678 18.09 -82.95 14.87
N ASN A 679 17.25 -82.95 13.82
CA ASN A 679 16.04 -83.77 13.77
C ASN A 679 16.39 -85.23 13.48
N TRP A 680 15.92 -86.14 14.34
CA TRP A 680 16.07 -87.57 14.14
C TRP A 680 14.84 -88.16 13.48
N GLN A 681 15.06 -88.99 12.46
CA GLN A 681 14.04 -89.84 11.87
C GLN A 681 13.36 -90.66 12.97
N THR A 682 12.03 -90.59 13.02
CA THR A 682 11.22 -91.26 14.05
C THR A 682 10.97 -92.72 13.73
N GLU A 683 10.67 -93.03 12.46
CA GLU A 683 10.44 -94.40 11.97
C GLU A 683 11.66 -94.92 11.22
N PRO A 684 12.35 -95.99 11.69
CA PRO A 684 13.56 -96.46 11.05
C PRO A 684 13.32 -97.01 9.65
N THR A 685 14.21 -96.66 8.73
CA THR A 685 14.33 -97.37 7.45
C THR A 685 14.89 -98.76 7.74
N SER A 686 14.19 -99.82 7.29
CA SER A 686 14.59 -101.19 7.56
C SER A 686 14.73 -102.04 6.31
N TYR A 687 15.59 -103.07 6.39
CA TYR A 687 15.77 -104.06 5.34
C TYR A 687 16.03 -105.44 5.93
N SER A 688 15.38 -106.48 5.40
CA SER A 688 15.49 -107.85 5.89
C SER A 688 16.06 -108.79 4.82
N TRP A 689 16.97 -109.68 5.22
CA TRP A 689 17.53 -110.73 4.37
C TRP A 689 17.70 -112.05 5.13
N THR A 690 17.85 -113.16 4.40
CA THR A 690 18.06 -114.50 4.99
C THR A 690 19.38 -115.12 4.52
N ILE A 691 20.18 -115.64 5.47
CA ILE A 691 21.42 -116.37 5.20
C ILE A 691 21.17 -117.88 5.18
N ILE A 692 21.51 -118.56 4.08
CA ILE A 692 21.33 -120.01 3.88
C ILE A 692 22.67 -120.78 3.89
N PRO A 693 22.70 -122.07 4.33
CA PRO A 693 23.94 -122.85 4.39
C PRO A 693 24.51 -123.24 3.01
N ALA A 694 25.83 -123.16 2.82
CA ALA A 694 26.51 -123.61 1.59
C ALA A 694 26.54 -125.15 1.48
N SER A 695 26.17 -125.72 0.33
CA SER A 695 26.09 -127.18 0.10
C SER A 695 27.33 -127.75 -0.62
N SER A 696 27.70 -128.99 -0.29
CA SER A 696 28.89 -129.71 -0.75
C SER A 696 28.60 -130.79 -1.82
N GLY A 697 29.42 -130.82 -2.90
CA GLY A 697 29.75 -132.05 -3.65
C GLY A 697 29.49 -132.12 -5.17
N GLY A 698 30.58 -132.11 -5.98
CA GLY A 698 30.85 -133.14 -7.02
C GLY A 698 30.42 -132.96 -8.50
N GLY A 699 31.36 -132.55 -9.36
CA GLY A 699 31.77 -133.29 -10.59
C GLY A 699 31.03 -133.12 -11.95
N GLY A 700 31.70 -132.49 -12.92
CA GLY A 700 31.90 -133.09 -14.27
C GLY A 700 31.32 -132.43 -15.53
N GLY A 701 32.12 -131.63 -16.25
CA GLY A 701 32.44 -131.80 -17.70
C GLY A 701 31.56 -131.21 -18.82
N GLY A 702 32.12 -130.27 -19.61
CA GLY A 702 32.23 -130.47 -21.09
C GLY A 702 31.65 -129.45 -22.11
N PHE A 703 32.49 -128.47 -22.49
CA PHE A 703 32.80 -127.91 -23.84
C PHE A 703 31.80 -127.19 -24.80
N GLY A 704 32.29 -126.02 -25.28
CA GLY A 704 32.14 -125.42 -26.63
C GLY A 704 31.30 -124.12 -26.68
N GLY A 705 31.70 -122.96 -27.22
CA GLY A 705 32.88 -122.48 -27.96
C GLY A 705 32.53 -121.15 -28.67
N GLY A 706 33.50 -120.22 -28.80
CA GLY A 706 33.47 -119.01 -29.66
C GLY A 706 32.64 -117.82 -29.12
N GLY A 707 33.02 -116.54 -29.22
CA GLY A 707 34.11 -115.83 -29.88
C GLY A 707 33.71 -114.35 -30.02
N GLY A 708 34.65 -113.41 -29.88
CA GLY A 708 34.50 -111.96 -30.14
C GLY A 708 33.71 -111.20 -29.05
N GLY A 709 34.09 -110.01 -28.57
CA GLY A 709 34.93 -108.95 -29.11
C GLY A 709 34.20 -107.61 -28.88
N GLY A 710 34.85 -106.66 -28.22
CA GLY A 710 34.37 -105.27 -28.02
C GLY A 710 33.93 -105.01 -26.57
N GLY A 711 34.36 -103.96 -25.88
CA GLY A 711 35.28 -102.88 -26.18
C GLY A 711 35.44 -102.09 -24.88
N TYR A 712 36.68 -101.92 -24.43
CA TYR A 712 37.01 -101.04 -23.31
C TYR A 712 36.79 -99.60 -23.80
N ILE A 713 35.77 -98.91 -23.28
CA ILE A 713 35.71 -97.45 -23.35
C ILE A 713 36.33 -96.97 -22.04
N PRO A 714 37.44 -96.22 -22.04
CA PRO A 714 37.93 -95.64 -20.79
C PRO A 714 36.86 -94.67 -20.27
N PRO A 715 36.61 -94.58 -18.95
CA PRO A 715 35.85 -93.46 -18.43
C PRO A 715 36.61 -92.19 -18.77
N VAL A 716 35.97 -91.31 -19.52
CA VAL A 716 36.43 -89.96 -19.79
C VAL A 716 36.60 -89.29 -18.42
N THR A 717 37.83 -88.91 -18.07
CA THR A 717 38.08 -88.19 -16.82
C THR A 717 37.51 -86.78 -16.98
N ILE A 718 36.33 -86.52 -16.40
CA ILE A 718 35.72 -85.19 -16.43
C ILE A 718 36.52 -84.32 -15.46
N LYS A 719 37.18 -83.30 -15.99
CA LYS A 719 37.99 -82.38 -15.19
C LYS A 719 37.04 -81.54 -14.31
N GLY A 720 37.07 -81.77 -13.00
CA GLY A 720 36.14 -81.16 -12.03
C GLY A 720 35.34 -82.19 -11.21
N ASP A 721 35.30 -83.45 -11.64
CA ASP A 721 34.74 -84.58 -10.87
C ASP A 721 35.81 -85.04 -9.87
N ILE A 722 35.84 -84.37 -8.71
CA ILE A 722 36.84 -84.53 -7.66
C ILE A 722 36.57 -85.82 -6.90
N ASN A 723 35.30 -86.16 -6.67
CA ASN A 723 34.89 -87.36 -5.93
C ASN A 723 34.84 -88.63 -6.80
N LYS A 724 34.98 -88.50 -8.12
CA LYS A 724 34.98 -89.57 -9.14
C LYS A 724 33.65 -90.32 -9.26
N ASP A 725 32.54 -89.64 -9.03
CA ASP A 725 31.19 -90.21 -9.17
C ASP A 725 30.62 -90.11 -10.59
N GLY A 726 31.39 -89.53 -11.51
CA GLY A 726 31.03 -89.33 -12.91
C GLY A 726 30.29 -88.02 -13.16
N LYS A 727 30.10 -87.14 -12.17
CA LYS A 727 29.43 -85.85 -12.31
C LYS A 727 30.28 -84.74 -11.69
N VAL A 728 30.00 -83.50 -12.09
CA VAL A 728 30.54 -82.32 -11.39
C VAL A 728 29.39 -81.59 -10.71
N ASP A 729 29.29 -81.72 -9.40
CA ASP A 729 28.14 -81.22 -8.65
C ASP A 729 28.47 -80.62 -7.27
N LYS A 730 27.44 -80.40 -6.46
CA LYS A 730 27.54 -79.80 -5.11
C LYS A 730 28.51 -80.54 -4.19
N TYR A 731 28.74 -81.84 -4.39
CA TYR A 731 29.67 -82.62 -3.60
C TYR A 731 31.13 -82.34 -3.99
N ASP A 732 31.43 -82.12 -5.27
CA ASP A 732 32.75 -81.66 -5.71
C ASP A 732 33.02 -80.22 -5.25
N PHE A 733 32.00 -79.35 -5.29
CA PHE A 733 32.12 -77.99 -4.76
C PHE A 733 32.42 -77.99 -3.25
N ALA A 734 31.74 -78.83 -2.47
CA ALA A 734 32.00 -78.95 -1.05
C ALA A 734 33.45 -79.42 -0.78
N LEU A 735 33.96 -80.38 -1.57
CA LEU A 735 35.34 -80.85 -1.49
C LEU A 735 36.36 -79.77 -1.89
N MET A 736 36.05 -78.96 -2.90
CA MET A 736 36.84 -77.80 -3.31
C MET A 736 36.94 -76.78 -2.17
N MET A 737 35.81 -76.39 -1.59
CA MET A 737 35.78 -75.39 -0.52
C MET A 737 36.44 -75.89 0.77
N ALA A 738 36.31 -77.18 1.08
CA ALA A 738 36.99 -77.79 2.23
C ALA A 738 38.53 -77.84 2.08
N ASN A 739 39.04 -77.73 0.86
CA ASN A 739 40.47 -77.72 0.58
C ASN A 739 40.98 -76.34 0.12
N TRP A 740 40.14 -75.30 0.22
CA TRP A 740 40.48 -73.95 -0.21
C TRP A 740 41.76 -73.41 0.44
N GLY A 741 42.67 -72.91 -0.39
CA GLY A 741 43.95 -72.33 0.05
C GLY A 741 45.01 -73.36 0.48
N LYS A 742 44.75 -74.67 0.38
CA LYS A 742 45.80 -75.68 0.62
C LYS A 742 46.84 -75.66 -0.51
N THR A 743 48.09 -75.98 -0.16
CA THR A 743 49.22 -76.04 -1.09
C THR A 743 49.87 -77.43 -1.09
N GLY A 744 50.44 -77.84 -2.23
CA GLY A 744 50.97 -79.19 -2.47
C GLY A 744 50.00 -80.11 -3.22
N PRO A 745 50.38 -81.37 -3.53
CA PRO A 745 49.56 -82.27 -4.34
C PRO A 745 48.18 -82.50 -3.72
N ASN A 746 47.14 -82.00 -4.37
CA ASN A 746 45.76 -82.08 -3.88
C ASN A 746 44.84 -82.49 -5.03
N VAL A 747 43.87 -83.37 -4.76
CA VAL A 747 42.87 -83.78 -5.77
C VAL A 747 41.97 -82.62 -6.22
N CYS A 748 41.87 -81.56 -5.41
CA CYS A 748 41.14 -80.32 -5.74
C CYS A 748 41.99 -79.30 -6.51
N ASP A 749 43.30 -79.52 -6.68
CA ASP A 749 44.16 -78.71 -7.55
C ASP A 749 43.95 -79.17 -9.00
N LEU A 750 42.91 -78.63 -9.63
CA LEU A 750 42.47 -79.03 -10.96
C LEU A 750 43.42 -78.48 -12.04
N ASN A 751 44.13 -77.40 -11.77
CA ASN A 751 45.03 -76.77 -12.73
C ASN A 751 46.50 -77.23 -12.61
N ASN A 752 46.84 -77.98 -11.55
CA ASN A 752 48.16 -78.51 -11.18
C ASN A 752 49.22 -77.43 -10.87
N ASP A 753 48.82 -76.30 -10.28
CA ASP A 753 49.77 -75.26 -9.84
C ASP A 753 50.23 -75.42 -8.38
N ASN A 754 49.87 -76.55 -7.75
CA ASN A 754 50.06 -76.90 -6.35
C ASN A 754 49.32 -75.98 -5.37
N LYS A 755 48.23 -75.34 -5.79
CA LYS A 755 47.33 -74.58 -4.92
C LYS A 755 45.89 -74.93 -5.25
N VAL A 756 45.01 -74.84 -4.25
CA VAL A 756 43.57 -74.91 -4.45
C VAL A 756 43.02 -73.50 -4.31
N ASP A 757 42.72 -72.85 -5.44
CA ASP A 757 42.31 -71.45 -5.44
C ASP A 757 41.17 -71.13 -6.43
N LYS A 758 40.96 -69.84 -6.67
CA LYS A 758 39.91 -69.32 -7.56
C LYS A 758 39.98 -69.88 -8.98
N TYR A 759 41.15 -70.28 -9.47
CA TYR A 759 41.30 -70.85 -10.81
C TYR A 759 40.82 -72.31 -10.86
N ASP A 760 41.01 -73.07 -9.79
CA ASP A 760 40.44 -74.42 -9.66
C ASP A 760 38.93 -74.37 -9.47
N PHE A 761 38.43 -73.43 -8.68
CA PHE A 761 36.98 -73.19 -8.57
C PHE A 761 36.36 -72.82 -9.91
N ALA A 762 37.01 -71.95 -10.69
CA ALA A 762 36.54 -71.60 -12.02
C ALA A 762 36.49 -72.82 -12.95
N LEU A 763 37.48 -73.73 -12.86
CA LEU A 763 37.49 -74.97 -13.64
C LEU A 763 36.39 -75.96 -13.23
N LEU A 764 36.10 -76.05 -11.93
CA LEU A 764 35.00 -76.85 -11.40
C LEU A 764 33.65 -76.27 -11.88
N MET A 765 33.43 -74.97 -11.73
CA MET A 765 32.19 -74.31 -12.18
C MET A 765 32.01 -74.36 -13.70
N ALA A 766 33.10 -74.30 -14.49
CA ALA A 766 33.03 -74.44 -15.95
C ALA A 766 32.59 -75.84 -16.41
N ASN A 767 32.66 -76.84 -15.54
CA ASN A 767 32.21 -78.20 -15.81
C ASN A 767 30.97 -78.60 -15.01
N TRP A 768 30.37 -77.66 -14.26
CA TRP A 768 29.20 -77.89 -13.42
C TRP A 768 28.04 -78.53 -14.18
N GLY A 769 27.50 -79.62 -13.63
CA GLY A 769 26.38 -80.36 -14.20
C GLY A 769 26.71 -81.22 -15.42
N LYS A 770 27.99 -81.35 -15.81
CA LYS A 770 28.41 -82.35 -16.81
C LYS A 770 28.44 -83.74 -16.15
N ALA A 771 27.98 -84.75 -16.88
CA ALA A 771 27.87 -86.15 -16.48
C ALA A 771 28.37 -87.07 -17.59
#